data_AF-A0A3M1I6F1-F1
#
_entry.id   AF-A0A3M1I6F1-F1
#
_cell.length_a   1.000
_cell.length_b   1.000
_cell.length_c   1.000
_cell.angle_alpha   90.00
_cell.angle_beta   90.00
_cell.angle_gamma   90.00
#
_symmetry.space_group_name_H-M   'P 1'
#
loop_
_entity.id
_entity.type
_entity.pdbx_description
1 polymer ?
#
loop_
_entity_poly.entity_id
_entity_poly.type
_entity_poly.pdbx_seq_one_letter_code
_entity_poly.pdbx_strand_id
1 'polypeptide(L)'
;MTILQRRLASSPEAIYQSLHRRRQRLESRLRELELFQRANAARPAEGQPAPEPLAGLPDQAGPGPEAETPGTAAPSSADGSRPGQPARPEAAAAHRRNADAGGVWIGPVLDPDDLADLEDAPETEVQQAEEAILDEATAAASLAELRAEIAILRRLEALAARVRRSGVDTKWRELAQLLAQLFTPEAIQGELREEPPPYGRQDPPPPKPDRREKLVIFTEHRATLDYLRDRIATLLGRPQAVVAIHGGLGREERRKAQESFLHDPEVQVLVATDAAGEGINLQRAHFMVNYDLPWNPNRLEQRFGRIHRIGQTEVCYLWNLVATETREGDVYERLLEKLDEARRALGGQVFDVLGKLQFEGRSLKDLLIEAIRYGERPEVRARLHRAVENPFDHAHIRQLLEHRALAEETMDTSRLIRVREAMERAEARRLQPHYIESFFLEAFKRLGGAIREREPRRYEITHVPARIRRRDRLIGIGEPVLSRYERVVFEKELIAPAGKPMAAFVCPGHPLLQAVLDLTLEHHRGLLRRGAILVDERDPGLQPRLLVFLEHAIQDATLLPSGEPRTVSRRLLYVEMARAAAPEPASEWAAGSRPATNQDTQDGKGSGPTNDAGVLECGRAAAGPLSKAPEGRRTPKPGSQPASDPPFLATTFHYAPYLDYRPLRPDEPDPAAILTRPEAAWLHRDLERLALQQALTTLVPEHLREVRERRLAWIEKTRAAVRDRLTKEIAYWDSRAEQLKLQEQAGKPNARLNSREARARADELAARLQRRLAELDRQAHLSASPPVVVGAALVVPLGLLHAIRGEPLPPTDTPADTQTSAARARAIVMEIERSLGYEPVDREPEKLGYDIESRDPRTGRLRFLEVKGRVAGAPSLTVTRNEILTSLNKPDDYILAIVEFLDDGAHRVHYIRRPFQREPDFGVTSVNYSFAQLLARAEPPA
;
A
#
# COMPACT_ATOMS: atom_id res chain seq x y z
N MET A 1 -13.27 35.43 -36.55
CA MET A 1 -12.09 34.54 -36.38
C MET A 1 -12.05 33.88 -34.99
N THR A 2 -13.02 34.16 -34.12
CA THR A 2 -12.94 34.10 -32.66
C THR A 2 -13.45 32.82 -31.99
N ILE A 3 -14.17 31.97 -32.73
CA ILE A 3 -14.72 30.68 -32.23
C ILE A 3 -13.60 29.66 -31.87
N LEU A 4 -12.35 30.00 -32.17
CA LEU A 4 -11.21 29.08 -32.32
C LEU A 4 -10.33 28.88 -31.08
N GLN A 5 -10.32 29.82 -30.13
CA GLN A 5 -9.39 29.78 -28.98
C GLN A 5 -9.78 28.73 -27.92
N ARG A 6 -10.96 28.12 -28.05
CA ARG A 6 -11.66 27.26 -27.07
C ARG A 6 -11.08 25.85 -26.88
N ARG A 7 -9.76 25.68 -27.03
CA ARG A 7 -9.04 24.41 -26.79
C ARG A 7 -7.50 24.52 -26.84
N LEU A 8 -6.97 25.74 -26.92
CA LEU A 8 -5.53 26.00 -27.06
C LEU A 8 -4.72 25.70 -25.79
N ALA A 9 -5.37 25.24 -24.72
CA ALA A 9 -4.72 24.77 -23.51
C ALA A 9 -3.94 23.45 -23.67
N SER A 10 -4.21 22.59 -24.66
CA SER A 10 -3.56 21.26 -24.76
C SER A 10 -2.78 21.01 -26.06
N SER A 11 -2.19 19.82 -26.20
CA SER A 11 -1.24 19.51 -27.28
C SER A 11 -1.85 19.55 -28.69
N PRO A 12 -1.02 19.76 -29.75
CA PRO A 12 -1.47 19.68 -31.14
C PRO A 12 -2.09 18.33 -31.53
N GLU A 13 -1.72 17.25 -30.85
CA GLU A 13 -2.34 15.93 -31.00
C GLU A 13 -3.76 15.94 -30.42
N ALA A 14 -3.93 16.35 -29.17
CA ALA A 14 -5.25 16.38 -28.53
C ALA A 14 -6.22 17.35 -29.23
N ILE A 15 -5.74 18.52 -29.68
CA ILE A 15 -6.52 19.48 -30.48
C ILE A 15 -6.97 18.85 -31.80
N TYR A 16 -6.07 18.17 -32.52
CA TYR A 16 -6.43 17.48 -33.77
C TYR A 16 -7.47 16.38 -33.51
N GLN A 17 -7.28 15.55 -32.49
CA GLN A 17 -8.16 14.43 -32.18
C GLN A 17 -9.58 14.88 -31.81
N SER A 18 -9.75 15.93 -31.00
CA SER A 18 -11.08 16.43 -30.66
C SER A 18 -11.77 17.14 -31.81
N LEU A 19 -11.04 17.91 -32.64
CA LEU A 19 -11.60 18.53 -33.86
C LEU A 19 -12.09 17.46 -34.84
N HIS A 20 -11.34 16.37 -34.99
CA HIS A 20 -11.73 15.20 -35.79
C HIS A 20 -12.98 14.51 -35.23
N ARG A 21 -13.02 14.20 -33.92
CA ARG A 21 -14.21 13.61 -33.25
C ARG A 21 -15.45 14.48 -33.40
N ARG A 22 -15.33 15.78 -33.10
CA ARG A 22 -16.42 16.76 -33.20
C ARG A 22 -16.95 16.88 -34.64
N ARG A 23 -16.05 16.94 -35.63
CA ARG A 23 -16.48 16.92 -37.03
C ARG A 23 -17.24 15.64 -37.37
N GLN A 24 -16.75 14.46 -36.96
CA GLN A 24 -17.48 13.20 -37.19
C GLN A 24 -18.88 13.23 -36.55
N ARG A 25 -19.04 13.75 -35.32
CA ARG A 25 -20.35 13.96 -34.67
C ARG A 25 -21.27 14.84 -35.49
N LEU A 26 -20.84 16.05 -35.85
CA LEU A 26 -21.68 17.00 -36.60
C LEU A 26 -21.98 16.49 -38.02
N GLU A 27 -21.06 15.79 -38.67
CA GLU A 27 -21.32 15.13 -39.96
C GLU A 27 -22.34 13.98 -39.83
N SER A 28 -22.45 13.30 -38.68
CA SER A 28 -23.53 12.35 -38.44
C SER A 28 -24.87 13.05 -38.23
N ARG A 29 -24.91 14.05 -37.35
CA ARG A 29 -26.10 14.86 -37.09
C ARG A 29 -26.62 15.53 -38.38
N LEU A 30 -25.73 15.95 -39.28
CA LEU A 30 -26.11 16.46 -40.60
C LEU A 30 -26.79 15.38 -41.46
N ARG A 31 -26.21 14.17 -41.56
CA ARG A 31 -26.82 13.05 -42.30
C ARG A 31 -28.19 12.67 -41.74
N GLU A 32 -28.33 12.63 -40.43
CA GLU A 32 -29.60 12.34 -39.74
C GLU A 32 -30.67 13.40 -40.05
N LEU A 33 -30.33 14.69 -39.99
CA LEU A 33 -31.25 15.79 -40.33
C LEU A 33 -31.59 15.84 -41.83
N GLU A 34 -30.64 15.53 -42.72
CA GLU A 34 -30.89 15.44 -44.16
C GLU A 34 -31.79 14.24 -44.51
N LEU A 35 -31.64 13.11 -43.82
CA LEU A 35 -32.56 11.97 -43.91
C LEU A 35 -33.97 12.33 -43.40
N PHE A 36 -34.06 13.05 -42.27
CA PHE A 36 -35.35 13.48 -41.70
C PHE A 36 -36.09 14.49 -42.61
N GLN A 37 -35.37 15.45 -43.21
CA GLN A 37 -35.95 16.35 -44.20
C GLN A 37 -36.46 15.60 -45.44
N ARG A 38 -35.69 14.63 -45.95
CA ARG A 38 -36.13 13.77 -47.07
C ARG A 38 -37.36 12.92 -46.73
N ALA A 39 -37.43 12.38 -45.51
CA ALA A 39 -38.57 11.60 -45.04
C ALA A 39 -39.85 12.45 -44.91
N ASN A 40 -39.76 13.69 -44.41
CA ASN A 40 -40.91 14.59 -44.33
C ASN A 40 -41.35 15.11 -45.71
N ALA A 41 -40.41 15.39 -46.63
CA ALA A 41 -40.70 15.78 -48.00
C ALA A 41 -41.36 14.65 -48.84
N ALA A 42 -41.30 13.40 -48.37
CA ALA A 42 -41.87 12.23 -49.05
C ALA A 42 -43.28 11.83 -48.53
N ARG A 43 -43.92 12.62 -47.65
CA ARG A 43 -45.30 12.38 -47.24
C ARG A 43 -46.29 12.94 -48.27
N PRO A 44 -47.17 12.11 -48.87
CA PRO A 44 -48.30 12.62 -49.64
C PRO A 44 -49.32 13.29 -48.70
N ALA A 45 -50.08 14.27 -49.22
CA ALA A 45 -51.19 14.86 -48.49
C ALA A 45 -52.36 13.86 -48.40
N GLU A 46 -52.92 13.66 -47.20
CA GLU A 46 -54.07 12.77 -46.98
C GLU A 46 -55.35 13.42 -47.53
N GLY A 47 -55.97 12.82 -48.55
CA GLY A 47 -57.11 13.47 -49.23
C GLY A 47 -57.72 12.78 -50.45
N GLN A 48 -57.71 11.44 -50.54
CA GLN A 48 -58.47 10.72 -51.58
C GLN A 48 -58.79 9.26 -51.14
N PRO A 49 -60.01 8.73 -51.45
CA PRO A 49 -60.40 7.37 -51.08
C PRO A 49 -59.85 6.33 -52.07
N ALA A 50 -59.69 5.08 -51.59
CA ALA A 50 -59.20 3.96 -52.39
C ALA A 50 -60.32 3.24 -53.17
N PRO A 51 -60.04 2.72 -54.39
CA PRO A 51 -60.90 1.76 -55.08
C PRO A 51 -60.61 0.30 -54.64
N GLU A 52 -61.59 -0.58 -54.85
CA GLU A 52 -61.57 -1.99 -54.45
C GLU A 52 -60.82 -2.92 -55.44
N PRO A 53 -60.39 -4.12 -55.01
CA PRO A 53 -59.64 -5.06 -55.85
C PRO A 53 -60.54 -5.98 -56.70
N LEU A 54 -60.05 -6.38 -57.88
CA LEU A 54 -60.60 -7.47 -58.69
C LEU A 54 -59.48 -8.45 -59.11
N ALA A 55 -59.85 -9.72 -59.28
CA ALA A 55 -58.91 -10.84 -59.43
C ALA A 55 -58.66 -11.27 -60.88
N GLY A 56 -57.51 -11.91 -61.14
CA GLY A 56 -57.17 -12.52 -62.43
C GLY A 56 -55.88 -13.34 -62.41
N LEU A 57 -56.01 -14.65 -62.60
CA LEU A 57 -54.97 -15.66 -62.89
C LEU A 57 -55.48 -16.52 -64.07
N PRO A 58 -54.67 -17.36 -64.75
CA PRO A 58 -53.21 -17.61 -64.60
C PRO A 58 -52.44 -17.09 -65.86
N ASP A 59 -51.53 -17.73 -66.64
CA ASP A 59 -50.98 -19.09 -66.65
C ASP A 59 -49.69 -19.28 -67.52
N GLN A 60 -49.00 -20.41 -67.28
CA GLN A 60 -48.06 -21.21 -68.13
C GLN A 60 -46.63 -20.78 -68.54
N ALA A 61 -45.76 -21.81 -68.41
CA ALA A 61 -44.64 -22.24 -69.25
C ALA A 61 -43.21 -21.63 -69.07
N GLY A 62 -42.20 -22.53 -69.09
CA GLY A 62 -40.76 -22.26 -69.04
C GLY A 62 -40.07 -22.43 -70.42
N PRO A 63 -38.87 -23.06 -70.56
CA PRO A 63 -38.13 -23.94 -69.63
C PRO A 63 -36.69 -23.47 -69.27
N GLY A 64 -35.85 -24.37 -68.72
CA GLY A 64 -34.46 -24.13 -68.26
C GLY A 64 -33.36 -24.29 -69.35
N PRO A 65 -32.18 -24.92 -69.11
CA PRO A 65 -31.93 -26.03 -68.16
C PRO A 65 -30.61 -25.97 -67.34
N GLU A 66 -30.32 -27.06 -66.57
CA GLU A 66 -29.00 -27.61 -66.17
C GLU A 66 -27.98 -26.74 -65.36
N ALA A 67 -27.07 -27.24 -64.52
CA ALA A 67 -26.88 -28.49 -63.73
C ALA A 67 -25.74 -28.20 -62.67
N GLU A 68 -25.24 -29.05 -61.76
CA GLU A 68 -25.41 -30.47 -61.37
C GLU A 68 -25.36 -30.60 -59.82
N THR A 69 -25.64 -31.80 -59.27
CA THR A 69 -25.19 -32.23 -57.92
C THR A 69 -25.02 -33.77 -57.87
N PRO A 70 -24.08 -34.28 -57.06
CA PRO A 70 -24.40 -35.30 -56.03
C PRO A 70 -24.16 -34.73 -54.61
N GLY A 71 -24.74 -35.21 -53.51
CA GLY A 71 -25.20 -36.58 -53.19
C GLY A 71 -24.10 -37.32 -52.42
N THR A 72 -24.32 -38.04 -51.31
CA THR A 72 -25.55 -38.46 -50.56
C THR A 72 -25.06 -38.87 -49.14
N ALA A 73 -25.83 -39.13 -48.05
CA ALA A 73 -27.27 -39.33 -47.83
C ALA A 73 -27.68 -38.97 -46.37
N ALA A 74 -28.78 -39.56 -45.86
CA ALA A 74 -29.29 -39.52 -44.47
C ALA A 74 -29.30 -40.99 -43.89
N PRO A 75 -30.06 -41.45 -42.85
CA PRO A 75 -31.29 -40.90 -42.23
C PRO A 75 -31.46 -41.02 -40.68
N SER A 76 -32.59 -40.48 -40.18
CA SER A 76 -33.36 -40.90 -38.96
C SER A 76 -32.72 -40.66 -37.55
N SER A 77 -33.50 -40.45 -36.46
CA SER A 77 -34.92 -40.05 -36.29
C SER A 77 -35.28 -39.81 -34.80
N ALA A 78 -36.07 -38.76 -34.50
CA ALA A 78 -36.79 -38.48 -33.23
C ALA A 78 -35.90 -38.29 -31.96
N ASP A 79 -36.27 -37.60 -30.87
CA ASP A 79 -37.53 -36.99 -30.41
C ASP A 79 -37.22 -35.81 -29.43
N GLY A 80 -38.23 -35.06 -28.97
CA GLY A 80 -38.24 -34.54 -27.58
C GLY A 80 -37.74 -33.11 -27.28
N SER A 81 -38.70 -32.18 -27.17
CA SER A 81 -38.74 -31.06 -26.20
C SER A 81 -37.98 -29.73 -26.42
N ARG A 82 -38.66 -28.66 -25.98
CA ARG A 82 -38.31 -27.22 -25.90
C ARG A 82 -37.67 -26.88 -24.52
N PRO A 83 -37.02 -25.72 -24.26
CA PRO A 83 -37.48 -24.37 -24.67
C PRO A 83 -36.42 -23.27 -24.95
N GLY A 84 -36.91 -22.07 -25.30
CA GLY A 84 -36.19 -20.78 -25.09
C GLY A 84 -35.51 -20.18 -26.32
N GLN A 85 -36.20 -19.31 -27.07
CA GLN A 85 -35.56 -18.41 -28.04
C GLN A 85 -35.17 -17.07 -27.36
N PRO A 86 -34.02 -16.46 -27.71
CA PRO A 86 -33.73 -15.08 -27.31
C PRO A 86 -34.60 -14.08 -28.09
N ALA A 87 -35.04 -13.02 -27.42
CA ALA A 87 -35.92 -12.01 -28.01
C ALA A 87 -35.20 -11.10 -29.02
N ARG A 88 -35.96 -10.58 -30.00
CA ARG A 88 -35.53 -9.52 -30.92
C ARG A 88 -35.70 -8.14 -30.24
N PRO A 89 -34.89 -7.13 -30.60
CA PRO A 89 -35.05 -5.77 -30.08
C PRO A 89 -36.24 -5.06 -30.75
N GLU A 90 -37.26 -4.69 -29.98
CA GLU A 90 -38.30 -3.75 -30.41
C GLU A 90 -37.87 -2.31 -30.05
N ALA A 91 -37.71 -1.45 -31.08
CA ALA A 91 -37.30 -0.06 -30.90
C ALA A 91 -37.82 0.86 -32.02
N ALA A 92 -39.14 0.84 -32.29
CA ALA A 92 -39.73 1.55 -33.44
C ALA A 92 -41.17 2.10 -33.24
N ALA A 93 -41.60 2.39 -32.01
CA ALA A 93 -43.03 2.66 -31.73
C ALA A 93 -43.35 3.78 -30.69
N ALA A 94 -42.54 4.85 -30.61
CA ALA A 94 -42.73 5.89 -29.57
C ALA A 94 -42.53 7.36 -30.00
N HIS A 95 -42.70 7.73 -31.28
CA HIS A 95 -42.55 9.12 -31.76
C HIS A 95 -43.70 9.55 -32.71
N ARG A 96 -44.90 9.74 -32.15
CA ARG A 96 -46.05 10.41 -32.82
C ARG A 96 -46.95 11.17 -31.82
N ARG A 97 -46.50 12.32 -31.31
CA ARG A 97 -47.35 13.42 -30.80
C ARG A 97 -46.49 14.65 -30.42
N ASN A 98 -46.41 15.61 -31.36
CA ASN A 98 -46.09 17.04 -31.23
C ASN A 98 -45.42 17.51 -32.53
N ALA A 99 -46.23 18.03 -33.45
CA ALA A 99 -45.79 18.57 -34.74
C ALA A 99 -46.72 19.71 -35.21
N ASP A 100 -47.12 20.59 -34.29
CA ASP A 100 -47.94 21.78 -34.56
C ASP A 100 -47.55 22.94 -33.63
N ALA A 101 -46.36 23.50 -33.86
CA ALA A 101 -45.93 24.83 -33.41
C ALA A 101 -44.62 25.22 -34.12
N GLY A 102 -44.46 26.49 -34.49
CA GLY A 102 -43.22 27.03 -35.07
C GLY A 102 -42.09 27.24 -34.04
N GLY A 103 -41.84 26.25 -33.19
CA GLY A 103 -40.86 26.33 -32.11
C GLY A 103 -39.41 26.21 -32.60
N VAL A 104 -38.54 27.14 -32.18
CA VAL A 104 -37.08 26.98 -32.29
C VAL A 104 -36.66 25.72 -31.53
N TRP A 105 -35.86 24.85 -32.16
CA TRP A 105 -35.35 23.65 -31.49
C TRP A 105 -34.21 24.02 -30.53
N ILE A 106 -34.59 24.55 -29.37
CA ILE A 106 -33.68 24.81 -28.25
C ILE A 106 -33.16 23.44 -27.78
N GLY A 107 -31.94 23.11 -28.20
CA GLY A 107 -31.23 21.94 -27.68
C GLY A 107 -31.00 22.07 -26.16
N PRO A 108 -30.76 20.97 -25.45
CA PRO A 108 -30.64 20.97 -24.00
C PRO A 108 -29.79 22.10 -23.43
N VAL A 109 -30.40 22.83 -22.50
CA VAL A 109 -29.64 23.66 -21.55
C VAL A 109 -29.25 22.73 -20.41
N LEU A 110 -27.96 22.46 -20.28
CA LEU A 110 -27.40 21.77 -19.12
C LEU A 110 -27.79 22.52 -17.83
N ASP A 111 -28.33 21.79 -16.87
CA ASP A 111 -28.62 22.29 -15.54
C ASP A 111 -27.29 22.44 -14.74
N PRO A 112 -27.08 23.50 -13.94
CA PRO A 112 -25.95 23.55 -13.00
C PRO A 112 -25.83 22.30 -12.11
N ASP A 113 -26.95 21.64 -11.75
CA ASP A 113 -26.91 20.42 -10.96
C ASP A 113 -26.27 19.22 -11.71
N ASP A 114 -26.41 19.14 -13.04
CA ASP A 114 -25.74 18.09 -13.86
C ASP A 114 -24.22 18.28 -13.95
N LEU A 115 -23.71 19.46 -13.58
CA LEU A 115 -22.29 19.80 -13.72
C LEU A 115 -21.46 19.42 -12.49
N ALA A 116 -22.08 19.17 -11.33
CA ALA A 116 -21.43 18.68 -10.12
C ALA A 116 -21.09 17.18 -10.20
N ASP A 117 -22.00 16.37 -10.77
CA ASP A 117 -21.91 14.91 -10.96
C ASP A 117 -20.66 14.42 -11.74
N LEU A 118 -19.87 15.34 -12.29
CA LEU A 118 -18.67 15.09 -13.07
C LEU A 118 -17.36 15.09 -12.26
N GLU A 119 -17.37 15.38 -10.95
CA GLU A 119 -16.14 15.40 -10.16
C GLU A 119 -15.57 13.99 -9.88
N ASP A 120 -16.45 13.02 -9.58
CA ASP A 120 -16.15 11.59 -9.36
C ASP A 120 -16.25 10.73 -10.66
N ALA A 121 -16.54 11.35 -11.81
CA ALA A 121 -16.76 10.65 -13.06
C ALA A 121 -15.45 10.10 -13.71
N PRO A 122 -15.47 8.92 -14.36
CA PRO A 122 -14.36 8.42 -15.17
C PRO A 122 -13.78 9.44 -16.17
N GLU A 123 -12.46 9.39 -16.39
CA GLU A 123 -11.69 10.29 -17.29
C GLU A 123 -12.36 10.49 -18.67
N THR A 124 -12.95 9.41 -19.22
CA THR A 124 -13.66 9.41 -20.50
C THR A 124 -14.96 10.20 -20.51
N GLU A 125 -15.67 10.27 -19.38
CA GLU A 125 -16.94 10.98 -19.26
C GLU A 125 -16.73 12.47 -19.00
N VAL A 126 -15.73 12.82 -18.19
CA VAL A 126 -15.30 14.21 -17.98
C VAL A 126 -14.92 14.85 -19.33
N GLN A 127 -14.08 14.17 -20.12
CA GLN A 127 -13.71 14.60 -21.47
C GLN A 127 -14.92 14.67 -22.43
N GLN A 128 -15.93 13.81 -22.27
CA GLN A 128 -17.16 13.87 -23.07
C GLN A 128 -18.05 15.05 -22.67
N ALA A 129 -18.16 15.37 -21.38
CA ALA A 129 -18.91 16.51 -20.88
C ALA A 129 -18.25 17.85 -21.26
N GLU A 130 -16.92 17.94 -21.20
CA GLU A 130 -16.15 19.07 -21.70
C GLU A 130 -16.37 19.28 -23.20
N GLU A 131 -16.21 18.23 -24.01
CA GLU A 131 -16.51 18.30 -25.46
C GLU A 131 -17.97 18.67 -25.74
N ALA A 132 -18.90 18.20 -24.92
CA ALA A 132 -20.32 18.52 -25.01
C ALA A 132 -20.65 20.00 -24.74
N ILE A 133 -20.11 20.57 -23.67
CA ILE A 133 -20.25 22.01 -23.34
C ILE A 133 -19.62 22.84 -24.46
N LEU A 134 -18.49 22.38 -25.02
CA LEU A 134 -17.81 23.01 -26.14
C LEU A 134 -18.65 22.99 -27.43
N ASP A 135 -19.42 21.92 -27.66
CA ASP A 135 -20.32 21.74 -28.80
C ASP A 135 -21.60 22.60 -28.63
N GLU A 136 -22.16 22.70 -27.41
CA GLU A 136 -23.28 23.59 -27.07
C GLU A 136 -22.94 25.08 -27.17
N ALA A 137 -21.75 25.50 -26.75
CA ALA A 137 -21.28 26.89 -26.85
C ALA A 137 -21.16 27.41 -28.31
N THR A 138 -21.44 26.57 -29.30
CA THR A 138 -21.37 26.80 -30.75
C THR A 138 -22.67 26.46 -31.48
N ALA A 139 -23.68 25.90 -30.80
CA ALA A 139 -24.75 25.14 -31.44
C ALA A 139 -25.45 25.89 -32.59
N ALA A 140 -25.13 25.46 -33.82
CA ALA A 140 -25.83 25.84 -35.03
C ALA A 140 -27.34 25.54 -34.93
N ALA A 141 -28.17 26.56 -35.07
CA ALA A 141 -29.63 26.45 -34.98
C ALA A 141 -30.27 26.04 -36.31
N SER A 142 -29.59 26.25 -37.44
CA SER A 142 -30.04 25.84 -38.77
C SER A 142 -29.11 24.85 -39.47
N LEU A 143 -29.66 24.11 -40.44
CA LEU A 143 -28.89 23.17 -41.26
C LEU A 143 -27.85 23.87 -42.16
N ALA A 144 -28.04 25.17 -42.44
CA ALA A 144 -27.05 26.00 -43.12
C ALA A 144 -25.86 26.34 -42.20
N GLU A 145 -26.14 26.75 -40.96
CA GLU A 145 -25.10 26.96 -39.93
C GLU A 145 -24.33 25.68 -39.62
N LEU A 146 -25.01 24.52 -39.52
CA LEU A 146 -24.36 23.24 -39.23
C LEU A 146 -23.37 22.85 -40.34
N ARG A 147 -23.74 23.06 -41.60
CA ARG A 147 -22.83 22.88 -42.76
C ARG A 147 -21.67 23.88 -42.74
N ALA A 148 -21.92 25.13 -42.37
CA ALA A 148 -20.86 26.15 -42.23
C ALA A 148 -19.90 25.81 -41.08
N GLU A 149 -20.39 25.30 -39.95
CA GLU A 149 -19.57 24.85 -38.82
C GLU A 149 -18.70 23.64 -39.21
N ILE A 150 -19.26 22.64 -39.90
CA ILE A 150 -18.50 21.50 -40.43
C ILE A 150 -17.41 21.98 -41.41
N ALA A 151 -17.70 22.96 -42.28
CA ALA A 151 -16.71 23.55 -43.18
C ALA A 151 -15.60 24.30 -42.43
N ILE A 152 -15.94 25.01 -41.34
CA ILE A 152 -14.96 25.59 -40.42
C ILE A 152 -14.12 24.48 -39.79
N LEU A 153 -14.71 23.49 -39.12
CA LEU A 153 -14.01 22.40 -38.45
C LEU A 153 -13.05 21.64 -39.37
N ARG A 154 -13.43 21.39 -40.63
CA ARG A 154 -12.53 20.81 -41.66
C ARG A 154 -11.27 21.66 -41.88
N ARG A 155 -11.41 22.99 -41.95
CA ARG A 155 -10.28 23.93 -42.03
C ARG A 155 -9.43 23.90 -40.76
N LEU A 156 -10.05 23.73 -39.58
CA LEU A 156 -9.34 23.74 -38.29
C LEU A 156 -8.57 22.43 -38.08
N GLU A 157 -9.17 21.28 -38.38
CA GLU A 157 -8.51 19.97 -38.40
C GLU A 157 -7.30 19.97 -39.35
N ALA A 158 -7.43 20.58 -40.54
CA ALA A 158 -6.33 20.74 -41.49
C ALA A 158 -5.20 21.68 -40.99
N LEU A 159 -5.53 22.68 -40.16
CA LEU A 159 -4.56 23.55 -39.49
C LEU A 159 -3.87 22.83 -38.32
N ALA A 160 -4.63 22.18 -37.44
CA ALA A 160 -4.10 21.38 -36.34
C ALA A 160 -3.18 20.27 -36.86
N ALA A 161 -3.60 19.53 -37.90
CA ALA A 161 -2.76 18.55 -38.59
C ALA A 161 -1.50 19.16 -39.23
N ARG A 162 -1.50 20.45 -39.58
CA ARG A 162 -0.30 21.15 -40.09
C ARG A 162 0.68 21.49 -38.97
N VAL A 163 0.20 22.02 -37.83
CA VAL A 163 1.03 22.28 -36.64
C VAL A 163 1.60 20.97 -36.06
N ARG A 164 0.76 19.94 -35.97
CA ARG A 164 1.14 18.58 -35.57
C ARG A 164 2.24 17.99 -36.47
N ARG A 165 2.21 18.26 -37.78
CA ARG A 165 3.24 17.83 -38.75
C ARG A 165 4.47 18.73 -38.82
N SER A 166 4.37 20.03 -38.54
CA SER A 166 5.56 20.89 -38.44
C SER A 166 6.40 20.53 -37.21
N GLY A 167 5.76 19.97 -36.17
CA GLY A 167 6.41 19.62 -34.92
C GLY A 167 6.85 20.84 -34.10
N VAL A 168 6.44 22.04 -34.49
CA VAL A 168 6.72 23.30 -33.80
C VAL A 168 5.43 23.77 -33.12
N ASP A 169 5.40 23.60 -31.81
CA ASP A 169 4.35 24.06 -30.90
C ASP A 169 5.02 24.88 -29.79
N THR A 170 4.33 25.91 -29.28
CA THR A 170 4.87 26.80 -28.24
C THR A 170 4.92 26.12 -26.89
N LYS A 171 3.86 25.41 -26.44
CA LYS A 171 3.91 24.69 -25.16
C LYS A 171 5.00 23.61 -25.15
N TRP A 172 5.15 22.87 -26.25
CA TRP A 172 6.28 21.97 -26.43
C TRP A 172 7.63 22.70 -26.41
N ARG A 173 7.76 23.88 -27.02
CA ARG A 173 9.03 24.62 -27.05
C ARG A 173 9.47 25.04 -25.65
N GLU A 174 8.56 25.59 -24.85
CA GLU A 174 8.87 26.01 -23.48
C GLU A 174 9.19 24.79 -22.60
N LEU A 175 8.43 23.69 -22.74
CA LEU A 175 8.76 22.43 -22.06
C LEU A 175 10.12 21.86 -22.50
N ALA A 176 10.46 21.92 -23.80
CA ALA A 176 11.74 21.43 -24.30
C ALA A 176 12.92 22.29 -23.83
N GLN A 177 12.74 23.61 -23.68
CA GLN A 177 13.72 24.49 -23.05
C GLN A 177 13.90 24.15 -21.56
N LEU A 178 12.81 23.96 -20.82
CA LEU A 178 12.87 23.54 -19.42
C LEU A 178 13.54 22.16 -19.26
N LEU A 179 13.20 21.18 -20.09
CA LEU A 179 13.86 19.86 -20.11
C LEU A 179 15.36 19.96 -20.44
N ALA A 180 15.75 20.89 -21.34
CA ALA A 180 17.14 21.17 -21.62
C ALA A 180 17.84 21.81 -20.42
N GLN A 181 17.23 22.80 -19.75
CA GLN A 181 17.76 23.44 -18.54
C GLN A 181 17.95 22.43 -17.39
N LEU A 182 16.98 21.55 -17.13
CA LEU A 182 17.03 20.60 -16.02
C LEU A 182 18.02 19.44 -16.26
N PHE A 183 18.20 18.97 -17.50
CA PHE A 183 18.95 17.74 -17.81
C PHE A 183 20.23 17.92 -18.65
N THR A 184 20.58 19.15 -19.05
CA THR A 184 21.86 19.46 -19.73
C THR A 184 22.86 20.02 -18.72
N PRO A 185 24.08 19.47 -18.59
CA PRO A 185 25.09 20.00 -17.69
C PRO A 185 25.54 21.40 -18.07
N GLU A 186 25.91 22.20 -17.06
CA GLU A 186 26.35 23.60 -17.15
C GLU A 186 27.47 23.83 -18.17
N ALA A 187 28.30 22.82 -18.46
CA ALA A 187 29.45 22.86 -19.37
C ALA A 187 29.16 23.17 -20.86
N ILE A 188 27.91 23.46 -21.23
CA ILE A 188 27.50 23.92 -22.56
C ILE A 188 26.96 25.37 -22.53
N GLN A 189 26.53 25.87 -21.36
CA GLN A 189 26.02 27.23 -21.19
C GLN A 189 27.14 28.17 -20.73
N GLY A 190 27.93 28.64 -21.69
CA GLY A 190 28.94 29.66 -21.44
C GLY A 190 28.33 31.01 -21.03
N GLU A 191 28.91 31.62 -20.01
CA GLU A 191 28.88 33.06 -19.70
C GLU A 191 27.51 33.77 -19.72
N LEU A 192 26.72 33.57 -18.65
CA LEU A 192 25.81 34.59 -18.12
C LEU A 192 25.54 34.33 -16.63
N ARG A 193 26.44 34.81 -15.76
CA ARG A 193 26.22 34.89 -14.30
C ARG A 193 25.77 36.31 -13.96
N GLU A 194 24.51 36.47 -13.57
CA GLU A 194 24.09 37.64 -12.79
C GLU A 194 24.30 37.36 -11.30
N GLU A 195 24.57 38.40 -10.51
CA GLU A 195 24.80 38.28 -9.07
C GLU A 195 23.48 38.08 -8.31
N PRO A 196 23.46 37.29 -7.22
CA PRO A 196 22.25 37.08 -6.44
C PRO A 196 21.79 38.39 -5.76
N PRO A 197 20.49 38.76 -5.84
CA PRO A 197 19.99 39.96 -5.19
C PRO A 197 20.09 39.85 -3.66
N PRO A 198 20.30 40.98 -2.94
CA PRO A 198 20.39 40.99 -1.49
C PRO A 198 19.07 40.56 -0.82
N TYR A 199 19.18 40.04 0.40
CA TYR A 199 18.05 39.59 1.23
C TYR A 199 16.90 40.62 1.26
N GLY A 200 15.69 40.16 0.95
CA GLY A 200 14.47 40.99 0.91
C GLY A 200 13.56 40.69 -0.28
N ARG A 201 14.11 40.13 -1.37
CA ARG A 201 13.37 39.46 -2.45
C ARG A 201 13.96 38.08 -2.66
N GLN A 202 13.15 37.03 -2.50
CA GLN A 202 13.54 35.65 -2.80
C GLN A 202 12.37 34.92 -3.45
N ASP A 203 12.25 35.08 -4.77
CA ASP A 203 11.86 33.96 -5.62
C ASP A 203 12.84 32.80 -5.35
N PRO A 204 12.42 31.52 -5.43
CA PRO A 204 13.31 30.40 -5.13
C PRO A 204 14.54 30.42 -6.06
N PRO A 205 15.73 30.00 -5.58
CA PRO A 205 16.93 29.96 -6.40
C PRO A 205 16.70 29.09 -7.64
N PRO A 206 17.33 29.39 -8.80
CA PRO A 206 17.12 28.60 -10.01
C PRO A 206 17.48 27.12 -9.78
N PRO A 207 16.70 26.17 -10.34
CA PRO A 207 16.94 24.75 -10.16
C PRO A 207 18.31 24.36 -10.74
N LYS A 208 19.08 23.58 -9.98
CA LYS A 208 20.40 23.11 -10.40
C LYS A 208 20.26 21.98 -11.42
N PRO A 209 20.96 22.03 -12.58
CA PRO A 209 20.92 20.93 -13.55
C PRO A 209 21.64 19.66 -13.05
N ASP A 210 20.90 18.57 -12.78
CA ASP A 210 21.46 17.22 -12.68
C ASP A 210 20.64 16.23 -13.52
N ARG A 211 21.37 15.42 -14.28
CA ARG A 211 20.86 14.29 -15.09
C ARG A 211 20.22 13.17 -14.26
N ARG A 212 20.32 13.22 -12.93
CA ARG A 212 19.62 12.31 -12.00
C ARG A 212 18.29 12.84 -11.48
N GLU A 213 17.90 14.06 -11.82
CA GLU A 213 16.65 14.60 -11.28
C GLU A 213 15.40 13.98 -11.90
N LYS A 214 14.33 14.00 -11.11
CA LYS A 214 13.06 13.38 -11.44
C LYS A 214 11.99 14.45 -11.62
N LEU A 215 11.39 14.48 -12.81
CA LEU A 215 10.34 15.42 -13.21
C LEU A 215 9.00 14.70 -13.37
N VAL A 216 7.94 15.24 -12.74
CA VAL A 216 6.56 14.82 -12.96
C VAL A 216 5.87 15.78 -13.92
N ILE A 217 5.14 15.27 -14.90
CA ILE A 217 4.34 16.07 -15.84
C ILE A 217 2.87 15.60 -15.79
N PHE A 218 1.95 16.50 -15.46
CA PHE A 218 0.52 16.22 -15.44
C PHE A 218 -0.20 16.81 -16.66
N THR A 219 -1.20 16.07 -17.16
CA THR A 219 -2.03 16.40 -18.31
C THR A 219 -3.43 15.79 -18.15
N GLU A 220 -4.46 16.45 -18.68
CA GLU A 220 -5.87 15.98 -18.57
C GLU A 220 -6.26 14.99 -19.68
N HIS A 221 -5.41 14.81 -20.68
CA HIS A 221 -5.75 14.06 -21.89
C HIS A 221 -4.69 13.00 -22.19
N ARG A 222 -5.10 11.72 -22.21
CA ARG A 222 -4.23 10.61 -22.64
C ARG A 222 -3.50 10.87 -23.96
N ALA A 223 -4.15 11.49 -24.94
CA ALA A 223 -3.52 11.84 -26.22
C ALA A 223 -2.35 12.84 -26.08
N THR A 224 -2.42 13.77 -25.11
CA THR A 224 -1.32 14.65 -24.75
C THR A 224 -0.23 13.89 -23.99
N LEU A 225 -0.58 12.97 -23.08
CA LEU A 225 0.39 12.09 -22.41
C LEU A 225 1.19 11.22 -23.39
N ASP A 226 0.50 10.58 -24.36
CA ASP A 226 1.13 9.74 -25.38
C ASP A 226 2.06 10.59 -26.27
N TYR A 227 1.60 11.78 -26.72
CA TYR A 227 2.42 12.76 -27.45
C TYR A 227 3.66 13.20 -26.67
N LEU A 228 3.50 13.57 -25.39
CA LEU A 228 4.60 14.03 -24.54
C LEU A 228 5.62 12.93 -24.28
N ARG A 229 5.16 11.70 -23.97
CA ARG A 229 6.07 10.55 -23.77
C ARG A 229 7.00 10.39 -24.96
N ASP A 230 6.45 10.32 -26.18
CA ASP A 230 7.21 10.02 -27.39
C ASP A 230 8.13 11.19 -27.80
N ARG A 231 7.70 12.43 -27.56
CA ARG A 231 8.50 13.64 -27.82
C ARG A 231 9.66 13.78 -26.84
N ILE A 232 9.44 13.52 -25.55
CA ILE A 232 10.49 13.60 -24.51
C ILE A 232 11.47 12.43 -24.65
N ALA A 233 10.99 11.22 -24.92
CA ALA A 233 11.83 10.06 -25.26
C ALA A 233 12.77 10.34 -26.44
N THR A 234 12.25 11.03 -27.47
CA THR A 234 13.03 11.48 -28.63
C THR A 234 14.06 12.55 -28.25
N LEU A 235 13.65 13.58 -27.49
CA LEU A 235 14.52 14.69 -27.06
C LEU A 235 15.69 14.22 -26.18
N LEU A 236 15.45 13.28 -25.26
CA LEU A 236 16.47 12.69 -24.39
C LEU A 236 17.30 11.60 -25.09
N GLY A 237 16.94 11.18 -26.30
CA GLY A 237 17.56 10.07 -27.03
C GLY A 237 17.46 8.70 -26.32
N ARG A 238 16.52 8.57 -25.36
CA ARG A 238 16.43 7.47 -24.40
C ARG A 238 14.97 7.13 -24.12
N PRO A 239 14.35 6.17 -24.83
CA PRO A 239 12.96 5.81 -24.61
C PRO A 239 12.65 5.34 -23.18
N GLN A 240 13.63 4.69 -22.51
CA GLN A 240 13.48 4.27 -21.12
C GLN A 240 13.57 5.42 -20.09
N ALA A 241 13.94 6.63 -20.51
CA ALA A 241 14.00 7.78 -19.61
C ALA A 241 12.62 8.37 -19.26
N VAL A 242 11.56 7.91 -19.95
CA VAL A 242 10.19 8.39 -19.75
C VAL A 242 9.27 7.23 -19.43
N VAL A 243 8.55 7.32 -18.31
CA VAL A 243 7.44 6.43 -17.97
C VAL A 243 6.11 7.18 -17.99
N ALA A 244 5.00 6.45 -18.16
CA ALA A 244 3.67 7.04 -18.27
C ALA A 244 2.64 6.29 -17.41
N ILE A 245 1.70 7.03 -16.81
CA ILE A 245 0.61 6.49 -15.98
C ILE A 245 -0.73 7.11 -16.41
N HIS A 246 -1.61 6.31 -17.00
CA HIS A 246 -2.96 6.73 -17.44
C HIS A 246 -4.02 5.72 -17.01
N GLY A 247 -5.31 6.10 -17.03
CA GLY A 247 -6.41 5.29 -16.49
C GLY A 247 -6.41 3.81 -16.93
N GLY A 248 -6.13 3.57 -18.21
CA GLY A 248 -6.06 2.24 -18.82
C GLY A 248 -4.81 1.39 -18.54
N LEU A 249 -3.87 1.80 -17.67
CA LEU A 249 -2.75 0.94 -17.25
C LEU A 249 -3.20 -0.10 -16.24
N GLY A 250 -2.75 -1.35 -16.40
CA GLY A 250 -2.93 -2.42 -15.42
C GLY A 250 -2.25 -2.11 -14.08
N ARG A 251 -2.72 -2.74 -13.00
CA ARG A 251 -2.21 -2.49 -11.63
C ARG A 251 -0.71 -2.76 -11.50
N GLU A 252 -0.21 -3.83 -12.12
CA GLU A 252 1.21 -4.20 -12.10
C GLU A 252 2.07 -3.24 -12.93
N GLU A 253 1.58 -2.83 -14.10
CA GLU A 253 2.26 -1.86 -14.96
C GLU A 253 2.39 -0.49 -14.28
N ARG A 254 1.32 -0.06 -13.58
CA ARG A 254 1.29 1.19 -12.80
C ARG A 254 2.30 1.17 -11.66
N ARG A 255 2.36 0.08 -10.88
CA ARG A 255 3.40 -0.13 -9.86
C ARG A 255 4.79 -0.11 -10.49
N LYS A 256 5.00 -0.84 -11.59
CA LYS A 256 6.30 -0.88 -12.28
C LYS A 256 6.74 0.50 -12.76
N ALA A 257 5.84 1.32 -13.31
CA ALA A 257 6.14 2.69 -13.72
C ALA A 257 6.51 3.58 -12.52
N GLN A 258 5.74 3.51 -11.43
CA GLN A 258 6.03 4.22 -10.18
C GLN A 258 7.41 3.83 -9.61
N GLU A 259 7.68 2.54 -9.41
CA GLU A 259 8.96 2.06 -8.89
C GLU A 259 10.15 2.42 -9.75
N SER A 260 10.02 2.28 -11.08
CA SER A 260 11.10 2.65 -11.99
C SER A 260 11.39 4.16 -11.90
N PHE A 261 10.37 5.01 -11.73
CA PHE A 261 10.55 6.45 -11.50
C PHE A 261 11.20 6.77 -10.14
N LEU A 262 10.78 6.10 -9.07
CA LEU A 262 11.33 6.32 -7.72
C LEU A 262 12.79 5.84 -7.60
N HIS A 263 13.16 4.73 -8.25
CA HIS A 263 14.39 4.02 -7.91
C HIS A 263 15.29 3.58 -9.09
N ASP A 264 14.84 3.59 -10.36
CA ASP A 264 15.76 3.36 -11.50
C ASP A 264 16.40 4.70 -11.93
N PRO A 265 17.75 4.84 -11.93
CA PRO A 265 18.44 6.07 -12.34
C PRO A 265 18.42 6.31 -13.86
N GLU A 266 17.95 5.37 -14.68
CA GLU A 266 17.73 5.65 -16.12
C GLU A 266 16.39 6.35 -16.40
N VAL A 267 15.41 6.27 -15.50
CA VAL A 267 14.10 6.95 -15.65
C VAL A 267 14.19 8.35 -15.06
N GLN A 268 13.92 9.38 -15.86
CA GLN A 268 14.01 10.80 -15.45
C GLN A 268 12.65 11.50 -15.41
N VAL A 269 11.69 11.10 -16.26
CA VAL A 269 10.40 11.78 -16.42
C VAL A 269 9.23 10.80 -16.23
N LEU A 270 8.21 11.22 -15.49
CA LEU A 270 6.93 10.52 -15.36
C LEU A 270 5.80 11.43 -15.86
N VAL A 271 5.04 10.97 -16.86
CA VAL A 271 3.88 11.69 -17.41
C VAL A 271 2.59 11.01 -16.92
N ALA A 272 1.63 11.76 -16.37
CA ALA A 272 0.43 11.19 -15.76
C ALA A 272 -0.87 11.92 -16.14
N THR A 273 -1.98 11.17 -16.23
CA THR A 273 -3.35 11.72 -16.15
C THR A 273 -3.87 11.71 -14.72
N ASP A 274 -4.71 12.68 -14.35
CA ASP A 274 -5.20 12.84 -12.96
C ASP A 274 -5.83 11.57 -12.41
N ALA A 275 -6.78 10.97 -13.15
CA ALA A 275 -7.49 9.73 -12.78
C ALA A 275 -6.57 8.50 -12.61
N ALA A 276 -5.28 8.61 -12.91
CA ALA A 276 -4.27 7.58 -12.68
C ALA A 276 -3.11 8.01 -11.75
N GLY A 277 -2.90 9.31 -11.59
CA GLY A 277 -1.97 9.94 -10.64
C GLY A 277 -2.55 10.18 -9.24
N GLU A 278 -3.84 9.95 -9.03
CA GLU A 278 -4.43 9.88 -7.70
C GLU A 278 -3.88 8.69 -6.88
N GLY A 279 -3.63 8.92 -5.59
CA GLY A 279 -3.21 7.90 -4.61
C GLY A 279 -1.72 7.53 -4.62
N ILE A 280 -0.96 7.76 -5.71
CA ILE A 280 0.47 7.40 -5.77
C ILE A 280 1.37 8.31 -4.89
N ASN A 281 2.60 7.85 -4.66
CA ASN A 281 3.65 8.64 -4.02
C ASN A 281 4.75 8.98 -5.02
N LEU A 282 5.11 10.26 -5.12
CA LEU A 282 6.11 10.78 -6.08
C LEU A 282 7.21 11.62 -5.39
N GLN A 283 7.34 11.57 -4.06
CA GLN A 283 8.29 12.37 -3.25
C GLN A 283 9.77 12.36 -3.71
N ARG A 284 10.22 11.37 -4.50
CA ARG A 284 11.58 11.39 -5.12
C ARG A 284 11.78 12.57 -6.07
N ALA A 285 10.70 13.09 -6.65
CA ALA A 285 10.68 14.27 -7.51
C ALA A 285 10.36 15.53 -6.70
N HIS A 286 11.09 16.60 -6.99
CA HIS A 286 10.79 17.95 -6.52
C HIS A 286 10.49 18.92 -7.70
N PHE A 287 10.48 18.41 -8.94
CA PHE A 287 10.06 19.15 -10.14
C PHE A 287 8.69 18.67 -10.62
N MET A 288 7.75 19.60 -10.82
CA MET A 288 6.41 19.31 -11.36
C MET A 288 6.00 20.32 -12.44
N VAL A 289 5.56 19.82 -13.59
CA VAL A 289 4.96 20.62 -14.67
C VAL A 289 3.49 20.24 -14.84
N ASN A 290 2.59 21.21 -14.76
CA ASN A 290 1.24 21.08 -15.30
C ASN A 290 1.27 21.50 -16.77
N TYR A 291 1.17 20.53 -17.68
CA TYR A 291 1.07 20.81 -19.12
C TYR A 291 -0.31 21.36 -19.46
N ASP A 292 -1.35 20.78 -18.86
CA ASP A 292 -2.73 21.27 -18.85
C ASP A 292 -3.12 21.58 -17.38
N LEU A 293 -3.86 22.68 -17.16
CA LEU A 293 -4.37 23.06 -15.83
C LEU A 293 -5.80 22.55 -15.63
N PRO A 294 -6.12 21.96 -14.46
CA PRO A 294 -7.44 21.41 -14.23
C PRO A 294 -8.49 22.51 -14.00
N TRP A 295 -9.72 22.25 -14.41
CA TRP A 295 -10.86 23.17 -14.20
C TRP A 295 -11.32 23.25 -12.72
N ASN A 296 -10.72 22.44 -11.84
CA ASN A 296 -10.98 22.38 -10.40
C ASN A 296 -9.68 22.63 -9.59
N PRO A 297 -9.59 23.70 -8.78
CA PRO A 297 -8.41 24.01 -7.96
C PRO A 297 -8.00 22.91 -6.98
N ASN A 298 -8.94 22.10 -6.49
CA ASN A 298 -8.67 20.96 -5.60
C ASN A 298 -7.74 19.95 -6.29
N ARG A 299 -7.89 19.72 -7.60
CA ARG A 299 -6.97 18.86 -8.37
C ARG A 299 -5.54 19.43 -8.43
N LEU A 300 -5.37 20.75 -8.37
CA LEU A 300 -4.04 21.40 -8.33
C LEU A 300 -3.34 21.19 -6.97
N GLU A 301 -4.05 21.42 -5.85
CA GLU A 301 -3.59 21.08 -4.48
C GLU A 301 -3.21 19.58 -4.40
N GLN A 302 -4.08 18.71 -4.92
CA GLN A 302 -3.86 17.27 -4.94
C GLN A 302 -2.70 16.80 -5.83
N ARG A 303 -2.41 17.46 -6.97
CA ARG A 303 -1.21 17.18 -7.79
C ARG A 303 0.06 17.55 -7.02
N PHE A 304 0.09 18.74 -6.42
CA PHE A 304 1.24 19.19 -5.62
C PHE A 304 1.47 18.27 -4.40
N GLY A 305 0.40 17.86 -3.73
CA GLY A 305 0.39 16.82 -2.67
C GLY A 305 0.79 15.40 -3.10
N ARG A 306 1.30 15.18 -4.33
CA ARG A 306 2.02 13.94 -4.71
C ARG A 306 3.54 14.05 -4.52
N ILE A 307 4.10 15.26 -4.57
CA ILE A 307 5.53 15.56 -4.38
C ILE A 307 5.84 16.30 -3.08
N HIS A 308 4.94 17.20 -2.65
CA HIS A 308 5.05 17.98 -1.43
C HIS A 308 4.31 17.26 -0.29
N ARG A 309 5.07 16.58 0.57
CA ARG A 309 4.59 15.80 1.72
C ARG A 309 5.65 15.78 2.82
N ILE A 310 5.25 15.45 4.04
CA ILE A 310 6.15 15.20 5.18
C ILE A 310 7.28 14.24 4.75
N GLY A 311 8.53 14.65 4.96
CA GLY A 311 9.73 13.92 4.52
C GLY A 311 10.31 14.35 3.17
N GLN A 312 9.67 15.28 2.45
CA GLN A 312 10.35 16.03 1.38
C GLN A 312 11.44 16.91 2.00
N THR A 313 12.62 16.96 1.37
CA THR A 313 13.78 17.74 1.85
C THR A 313 14.28 18.78 0.84
N GLU A 314 13.93 18.62 -0.44
CA GLU A 314 14.27 19.58 -1.49
C GLU A 314 13.15 20.59 -1.73
N VAL A 315 13.50 21.76 -2.29
CA VAL A 315 12.51 22.78 -2.68
C VAL A 315 11.69 22.28 -3.87
N CYS A 316 10.36 22.20 -3.71
CA CYS A 316 9.47 21.84 -4.80
C CYS A 316 9.25 23.01 -5.77
N TYR A 317 9.59 22.82 -7.05
CA TYR A 317 9.31 23.77 -8.14
C TYR A 317 8.10 23.32 -8.94
N LEU A 318 7.23 24.27 -9.26
CA LEU A 318 5.98 24.05 -9.97
C LEU A 318 5.87 25.01 -11.15
N TRP A 319 5.82 24.45 -12.37
CA TRP A 319 5.55 25.21 -13.59
C TRP A 319 4.14 24.92 -14.09
N ASN A 320 3.36 25.97 -14.36
CA ASN A 320 2.03 25.90 -14.93
C ASN A 320 2.06 26.46 -16.35
N LEU A 321 1.91 25.63 -17.37
CA LEU A 321 1.90 26.10 -18.76
C LEU A 321 0.52 26.69 -19.11
N VAL A 322 0.42 28.02 -19.13
CA VAL A 322 -0.77 28.76 -19.54
C VAL A 322 -0.59 29.23 -21.00
N ALA A 323 -1.68 29.28 -21.76
CA ALA A 323 -1.71 29.90 -23.10
C ALA A 323 -2.44 31.23 -23.00
N THR A 324 -1.72 32.34 -22.91
CA THR A 324 -2.26 33.68 -22.62
C THR A 324 -3.19 34.23 -23.70
N GLU A 325 -2.96 33.90 -24.98
CA GLU A 325 -3.85 34.24 -26.10
C GLU A 325 -5.15 33.40 -26.14
N THR A 326 -5.73 33.04 -24.99
CA THR A 326 -6.93 32.18 -24.89
C THR A 326 -7.90 32.66 -23.82
N ARG A 327 -9.19 32.35 -24.00
CA ARG A 327 -10.27 32.75 -23.07
C ARG A 327 -10.16 32.06 -21.71
N GLU A 328 -9.68 30.82 -21.71
CA GLU A 328 -9.37 30.06 -20.50
C GLU A 328 -8.09 30.62 -19.83
N GLY A 329 -7.08 30.95 -20.63
CA GLY A 329 -5.78 31.45 -20.18
C GLY A 329 -5.86 32.76 -19.41
N ASP A 330 -6.67 33.73 -19.85
CA ASP A 330 -6.92 35.00 -19.15
C ASP A 330 -7.48 34.80 -17.72
N VAL A 331 -8.29 33.75 -17.51
CA VAL A 331 -8.82 33.38 -16.18
C VAL A 331 -7.75 32.67 -15.34
N TYR A 332 -6.98 31.76 -15.94
CA TYR A 332 -5.89 31.04 -15.26
C TYR A 332 -4.70 31.93 -14.89
N GLU A 333 -4.35 32.89 -15.75
CA GLU A 333 -3.30 33.88 -15.52
C GLU A 333 -3.66 34.71 -14.29
N ARG A 334 -4.87 35.30 -14.25
CA ARG A 334 -5.33 36.09 -13.10
C ARG A 334 -5.46 35.27 -11.82
N LEU A 335 -5.87 34.00 -11.91
CA LEU A 335 -5.93 33.07 -10.78
C LEU A 335 -4.53 32.78 -10.19
N LEU A 336 -3.53 32.58 -11.05
CA LEU A 336 -2.16 32.28 -10.62
C LEU A 336 -1.43 33.51 -10.08
N GLU A 337 -1.67 34.70 -10.64
CA GLU A 337 -1.22 35.97 -10.06
C GLU A 337 -1.71 36.13 -8.61
N LYS A 338 -3.02 35.96 -8.38
CA LYS A 338 -3.63 36.12 -7.05
C LYS A 338 -3.19 35.05 -6.06
N LEU A 339 -2.99 33.82 -6.54
CA LEU A 339 -2.41 32.74 -5.74
C LEU A 339 -0.99 33.08 -5.27
N ASP A 340 -0.13 33.63 -6.12
CA ASP A 340 1.26 33.96 -5.73
C ASP A 340 1.35 35.27 -4.92
N GLU A 341 0.49 36.26 -5.17
CA GLU A 341 0.30 37.42 -4.26
C GLU A 341 -0.05 36.96 -2.84
N ALA A 342 -1.08 36.11 -2.69
CA ALA A 342 -1.50 35.57 -1.40
C ALA A 342 -0.39 34.71 -0.77
N ARG A 343 0.28 33.86 -1.55
CA ARG A 343 1.40 33.01 -1.10
C ARG A 343 2.54 33.82 -0.51
N ARG A 344 2.95 34.91 -1.17
CA ARG A 344 3.98 35.86 -0.70
C ARG A 344 3.57 36.49 0.63
N ALA A 345 2.31 36.90 0.74
CA ALA A 345 1.79 37.59 1.92
C ALA A 345 1.59 36.65 3.14
N LEU A 346 1.32 35.36 2.91
CA LEU A 346 1.00 34.35 3.94
C LEU A 346 2.12 33.32 4.16
N GLY A 347 3.37 33.64 3.80
CA GLY A 347 4.53 32.80 4.12
C GLY A 347 4.53 31.40 3.47
N GLY A 348 3.82 31.23 2.35
CA GLY A 348 3.81 29.99 1.57
C GLY A 348 2.65 29.01 1.81
N GLN A 349 1.85 29.14 2.87
CA GLN A 349 0.85 28.14 3.27
C GLN A 349 -0.46 28.12 2.43
N VAL A 350 -0.58 28.95 1.38
CA VAL A 350 -1.85 29.15 0.65
C VAL A 350 -2.26 27.96 -0.23
N PHE A 351 -1.32 27.07 -0.58
CA PHE A 351 -1.69 25.85 -1.31
C PHE A 351 -2.62 24.93 -0.52
N ASP A 352 -2.59 24.97 0.82
CA ASP A 352 -3.44 24.15 1.71
C ASP A 352 -4.86 24.73 1.92
N VAL A 353 -5.29 25.71 1.11
CA VAL A 353 -6.68 26.20 1.09
C VAL A 353 -7.30 26.24 -0.31
N LEU A 354 -6.57 25.87 -1.37
CA LEU A 354 -7.02 25.95 -2.77
C LEU A 354 -8.35 25.20 -2.99
N GLY A 355 -8.50 24.00 -2.43
CA GLY A 355 -9.73 23.21 -2.51
C GLY A 355 -10.92 23.77 -1.70
N LYS A 356 -10.76 24.89 -0.97
CA LYS A 356 -11.80 25.54 -0.15
C LYS A 356 -12.21 26.94 -0.63
N LEU A 357 -11.52 27.51 -1.63
CA LEU A 357 -11.84 28.85 -2.14
C LEU A 357 -13.21 28.87 -2.83
N GLN A 358 -14.09 29.78 -2.40
CA GLN A 358 -15.44 29.93 -2.95
C GLN A 358 -15.54 31.15 -3.87
N PHE A 359 -15.68 30.93 -5.17
CA PHE A 359 -15.72 32.00 -6.17
C PHE A 359 -17.13 32.60 -6.29
N GLU A 360 -17.51 33.43 -5.32
CA GLU A 360 -18.83 34.09 -5.26
C GLU A 360 -20.02 33.10 -5.32
N GLY A 361 -19.87 31.92 -4.71
CA GLY A 361 -20.86 30.83 -4.72
C GLY A 361 -20.86 29.97 -5.99
N ARG A 362 -19.84 30.11 -6.85
CA ARG A 362 -19.65 29.33 -8.09
C ARG A 362 -18.32 28.57 -8.07
N SER A 363 -18.19 27.59 -8.96
CA SER A 363 -16.93 26.89 -9.19
C SER A 363 -16.05 27.60 -10.23
N LEU A 364 -14.74 27.34 -10.22
CA LEU A 364 -13.83 27.80 -11.29
C LEU A 364 -14.28 27.27 -12.67
N LYS A 365 -14.80 26.03 -12.71
CA LYS A 365 -15.42 25.43 -13.90
C LYS A 365 -16.55 26.30 -14.46
N ASP A 366 -17.42 26.87 -13.64
CA ASP A 366 -18.50 27.76 -14.10
C ASP A 366 -17.97 29.09 -14.65
N LEU A 367 -16.88 29.61 -14.08
CA LEU A 367 -16.22 30.83 -14.56
C LEU A 367 -15.51 30.58 -15.91
N LEU A 368 -14.84 29.43 -16.06
CA LEU A 368 -14.23 29.00 -17.32
C LEU A 368 -15.28 28.77 -18.41
N ILE A 369 -16.40 28.12 -18.10
CA ILE A 369 -17.53 27.92 -19.03
C ILE A 369 -18.12 29.28 -19.46
N GLU A 370 -18.26 30.24 -18.54
CA GLU A 370 -18.68 31.61 -18.88
C GLU A 370 -17.66 32.34 -19.76
N ALA A 371 -16.36 32.22 -19.48
CA ALA A 371 -15.29 32.79 -20.30
C ALA A 371 -15.31 32.22 -21.73
N ILE A 372 -15.44 30.90 -21.86
CA ILE A 372 -15.54 30.18 -23.14
C ILE A 372 -16.76 30.66 -23.94
N ARG A 373 -17.92 30.83 -23.29
CA ARG A 373 -19.18 31.25 -23.95
C ARG A 373 -19.20 32.75 -24.28
N TYR A 374 -18.83 33.62 -23.34
CA TYR A 374 -19.15 35.05 -23.37
C TYR A 374 -17.98 36.01 -23.10
N GLY A 375 -16.76 35.54 -22.83
CA GLY A 375 -15.60 36.35 -22.43
C GLY A 375 -15.08 37.39 -23.44
N GLU A 376 -15.71 37.53 -24.61
CA GLU A 376 -15.44 38.63 -25.55
C GLU A 376 -16.14 39.95 -25.17
N ARG A 377 -17.09 39.88 -24.23
CA ARG A 377 -17.78 41.06 -23.68
C ARG A 377 -16.93 41.67 -22.56
N PRO A 378 -16.52 42.95 -22.64
CA PRO A 378 -15.66 43.58 -21.63
C PRO A 378 -16.23 43.49 -20.21
N GLU A 379 -17.54 43.59 -20.07
CA GLU A 379 -18.27 43.54 -18.81
C GLU A 379 -18.22 42.14 -18.18
N VAL A 380 -18.28 41.09 -19.01
CA VAL A 380 -18.13 39.70 -18.58
C VAL A 380 -16.70 39.44 -18.14
N ARG A 381 -15.69 39.85 -18.93
CA ARG A 381 -14.27 39.68 -18.56
C ARG A 381 -13.95 40.37 -17.23
N ALA A 382 -14.39 41.62 -17.04
CA ALA A 382 -14.22 42.36 -15.79
C ALA A 382 -14.93 41.70 -14.59
N ARG A 383 -16.10 41.07 -14.79
CA ARG A 383 -16.77 40.26 -13.75
C ARG A 383 -15.99 39.00 -13.41
N LEU A 384 -15.50 38.27 -14.41
CA LEU A 384 -14.73 37.04 -14.22
C LEU A 384 -13.44 37.29 -13.45
N HIS A 385 -12.71 38.37 -13.78
CA HIS A 385 -11.52 38.79 -13.03
C HIS A 385 -11.88 39.06 -11.56
N ARG A 386 -12.91 39.87 -11.28
CA ARG A 386 -13.35 40.15 -9.90
C ARG A 386 -13.72 38.89 -9.11
N ALA A 387 -14.47 37.96 -9.72
CA ALA A 387 -14.87 36.71 -9.08
C ALA A 387 -13.68 35.77 -8.79
N VAL A 388 -12.57 35.89 -9.53
CA VAL A 388 -11.30 35.21 -9.27
C VAL A 388 -10.46 35.93 -8.22
N GLU A 389 -10.53 37.26 -8.13
CA GLU A 389 -9.76 38.05 -7.16
C GLU A 389 -10.31 38.02 -5.74
N ASN A 390 -11.63 38.18 -5.59
CA ASN A 390 -12.30 38.31 -4.28
C ASN A 390 -12.01 37.16 -3.28
N PRO A 391 -11.90 35.87 -3.67
CA PRO A 391 -11.63 34.77 -2.73
C PRO A 391 -10.24 34.79 -2.09
N PHE A 392 -9.29 35.57 -2.63
CA PHE A 392 -7.92 35.65 -2.13
C PHE A 392 -7.72 36.72 -1.04
N ASP A 393 -8.80 37.21 -0.42
CA ASP A 393 -8.68 38.08 0.75
C ASP A 393 -7.86 37.40 1.87
N HIS A 394 -6.90 38.16 2.37
CA HIS A 394 -5.91 37.73 3.34
C HIS A 394 -6.55 37.38 4.70
N ALA A 395 -7.64 38.05 5.08
CA ALA A 395 -8.38 37.70 6.29
C ALA A 395 -9.14 36.37 6.14
N HIS A 396 -9.82 36.17 5.00
CA HIS A 396 -10.54 34.94 4.69
C HIS A 396 -9.62 33.70 4.66
N ILE A 397 -8.44 33.80 4.03
CA ILE A 397 -7.49 32.67 3.98
C ILE A 397 -7.00 32.27 5.38
N ARG A 398 -6.71 33.24 6.27
CA ARG A 398 -6.30 32.94 7.66
C ARG A 398 -7.38 32.16 8.41
N GLN A 399 -8.65 32.58 8.29
CA GLN A 399 -9.77 31.86 8.90
C GLN A 399 -9.90 30.41 8.38
N LEU A 400 -9.64 30.16 7.09
CA LEU A 400 -9.65 28.81 6.50
C LEU A 400 -8.51 27.91 7.02
N LEU A 401 -7.33 28.50 7.30
CA LEU A 401 -6.19 27.80 7.90
C LEU A 401 -6.47 27.45 9.38
N GLU A 402 -6.97 28.41 10.17
CA GLU A 402 -7.35 28.21 11.57
C GLU A 402 -8.42 27.11 11.73
N HIS A 403 -9.44 27.11 10.87
CA HIS A 403 -10.44 26.03 10.84
C HIS A 403 -9.89 24.65 10.45
N ARG A 404 -8.77 24.57 9.69
CA ARG A 404 -8.15 23.28 9.31
C ARG A 404 -7.43 22.65 10.51
N ALA A 405 -6.85 23.44 11.41
CA ALA A 405 -6.17 22.96 12.62
C ALA A 405 -7.13 22.39 13.68
N LEU A 406 -8.38 22.85 13.73
CA LEU A 406 -9.40 22.39 14.68
C LEU A 406 -10.11 21.08 14.27
N ALA A 407 -9.85 20.56 13.06
CA ALA A 407 -10.61 19.48 12.45
C ALA A 407 -9.92 18.10 12.44
N GLU A 408 -8.70 17.98 12.96
CA GLU A 408 -8.02 16.66 13.09
C GLU A 408 -8.56 15.90 14.31
N GLU A 409 -9.43 14.91 14.06
CA GLU A 409 -10.01 14.06 15.11
C GLU A 409 -8.92 13.36 15.95
N THR A 410 -8.90 13.65 17.26
CA THR A 410 -7.97 13.02 18.19
C THR A 410 -8.23 11.51 18.30
N MET A 411 -7.24 10.70 17.92
CA MET A 411 -7.26 9.26 18.20
C MET A 411 -7.32 9.01 19.71
N ASP A 412 -8.17 8.05 20.11
CA ASP A 412 -8.27 7.51 21.48
C ASP A 412 -6.87 7.26 22.08
N THR A 413 -6.56 7.99 23.16
CA THR A 413 -5.27 7.96 23.85
C THR A 413 -4.96 6.57 24.42
N SER A 414 -5.96 5.83 24.88
CA SER A 414 -5.80 4.46 25.39
C SER A 414 -5.37 3.49 24.28
N ARG A 415 -5.76 3.76 23.04
CA ARG A 415 -5.37 2.99 21.86
C ARG A 415 -3.99 3.42 21.34
N LEU A 416 -3.68 4.72 21.35
CA LEU A 416 -2.37 5.24 21.00
C LEU A 416 -1.26 4.68 21.89
N ILE A 417 -1.47 4.64 23.22
CA ILE A 417 -0.50 4.08 24.17
C ILE A 417 -0.24 2.60 23.86
N ARG A 418 -1.29 1.78 23.71
CA ARG A 418 -1.16 0.34 23.38
C ARG A 418 -0.47 0.09 22.04
N VAL A 419 -0.67 0.96 21.04
CA VAL A 419 0.06 0.90 19.76
C VAL A 419 1.53 1.31 19.92
N ARG A 420 1.83 2.36 20.70
CA ARG A 420 3.21 2.78 21.00
C ARG A 420 3.99 1.69 21.73
N GLU A 421 3.46 1.14 22.82
CA GLU A 421 4.14 0.06 23.53
C GLU A 421 4.42 -1.16 22.64
N ALA A 422 3.46 -1.53 21.76
CA ALA A 422 3.65 -2.62 20.80
C ALA A 422 4.73 -2.29 19.75
N MET A 423 4.84 -1.04 19.31
CA MET A 423 5.91 -0.57 18.43
C MET A 423 7.27 -0.58 19.15
N GLU A 424 7.34 -0.12 20.40
CA GLU A 424 8.59 -0.06 21.16
C GLU A 424 9.15 -1.46 21.46
N ARG A 425 8.29 -2.42 21.85
CA ARG A 425 8.67 -3.84 21.97
C ARG A 425 9.13 -4.43 20.64
N ALA A 426 8.45 -4.12 19.54
CA ALA A 426 8.81 -4.60 18.20
C ALA A 426 10.12 -3.98 17.69
N GLU A 427 10.43 -2.75 18.08
CA GLU A 427 11.70 -2.09 17.76
C GLU A 427 12.85 -2.65 18.58
N ALA A 428 12.68 -2.84 19.90
CA ALA A 428 13.69 -3.49 20.75
C ALA A 428 14.11 -4.87 20.21
N ARG A 429 13.12 -5.65 19.75
CA ARG A 429 13.27 -7.05 19.32
C ARG A 429 13.51 -7.22 17.80
N ARG A 430 13.75 -6.14 17.04
CA ARG A 430 13.99 -6.22 15.59
C ARG A 430 15.38 -6.80 15.29
N LEU A 431 15.54 -7.50 14.16
CA LEU A 431 16.89 -7.83 13.68
C LEU A 431 17.61 -6.52 13.29
N GLN A 432 18.83 -6.33 13.81
CA GLN A 432 19.63 -5.14 13.52
C GLN A 432 19.84 -4.95 12.00
N PRO A 433 19.72 -3.71 11.47
CA PRO A 433 20.00 -3.38 10.06
C PRO A 433 21.30 -3.97 9.54
N HIS A 434 22.36 -3.97 10.35
CA HIS A 434 23.68 -4.47 9.98
C HIS A 434 23.71 -5.96 9.59
N TYR A 435 22.85 -6.81 10.16
CA TYR A 435 22.78 -8.21 9.75
C TYR A 435 21.98 -8.41 8.46
N ILE A 436 20.96 -7.59 8.23
CA ILE A 436 20.20 -7.59 6.96
C ILE A 436 21.12 -7.10 5.82
N GLU A 437 21.85 -6.02 6.07
CA GLU A 437 22.91 -5.45 5.23
C GLU A 437 23.98 -6.50 4.89
N SER A 438 24.65 -7.07 5.91
CA SER A 438 25.74 -8.03 5.72
C SER A 438 25.29 -9.30 5.01
N PHE A 439 24.15 -9.88 5.40
CA PHE A 439 23.56 -11.03 4.70
C PHE A 439 23.24 -10.70 3.24
N PHE A 440 22.55 -9.58 3.00
CA PHE A 440 22.12 -9.22 1.65
C PHE A 440 23.31 -8.93 0.74
N LEU A 441 24.29 -8.15 1.20
CA LEU A 441 25.47 -7.80 0.43
C LEU A 441 26.22 -9.05 -0.04
N GLU A 442 26.39 -10.04 0.82
CA GLU A 442 27.09 -11.29 0.49
C GLU A 442 26.24 -12.24 -0.36
N ALA A 443 24.98 -12.47 0.03
CA ALA A 443 24.08 -13.34 -0.72
C ALA A 443 23.77 -12.81 -2.13
N PHE A 444 23.57 -11.48 -2.28
CA PHE A 444 23.33 -10.85 -3.58
C PHE A 444 24.55 -10.97 -4.51
N LYS A 445 25.77 -10.77 -4.00
CA LYS A 445 27.02 -11.00 -4.76
C LYS A 445 27.16 -12.45 -5.20
N ARG A 446 26.93 -13.42 -4.30
CA ARG A 446 26.93 -14.87 -4.64
C ARG A 446 25.84 -15.24 -5.66
N LEU A 447 24.70 -14.56 -5.62
CA LEU A 447 23.64 -14.67 -6.64
C LEU A 447 23.96 -13.91 -7.94
N GLY A 448 25.15 -13.31 -8.08
CA GLY A 448 25.67 -12.67 -9.29
C GLY A 448 25.25 -11.22 -9.46
N GLY A 449 24.75 -10.58 -8.41
CA GLY A 449 24.31 -9.19 -8.41
C GLY A 449 25.47 -8.21 -8.20
N ALA A 450 25.42 -7.08 -8.91
CA ALA A 450 26.44 -6.04 -8.83
C ALA A 450 25.97 -4.88 -7.95
N ILE A 451 26.54 -4.79 -6.75
CA ILE A 451 26.26 -3.76 -5.73
C ILE A 451 27.58 -3.12 -5.27
N ARG A 452 27.57 -1.81 -5.08
CA ARG A 452 28.73 -1.05 -4.56
C ARG A 452 28.30 0.07 -3.63
N GLU A 453 29.11 0.37 -2.62
CA GLU A 453 28.87 1.51 -1.73
C GLU A 453 29.13 2.83 -2.46
N ARG A 454 28.38 3.88 -2.12
CA ARG A 454 28.45 5.21 -2.76
C ARG A 454 28.53 6.34 -1.77
N GLU A 455 27.71 6.28 -0.73
CA GLU A 455 27.91 7.02 0.52
C GLU A 455 27.95 5.98 1.65
N PRO A 456 28.48 6.30 2.86
CA PRO A 456 28.50 5.36 3.98
C PRO A 456 27.14 4.68 4.20
N ARG A 457 27.11 3.35 4.13
CA ARG A 457 25.92 2.47 4.22
C ARG A 457 24.80 2.73 3.19
N ARG A 458 25.09 3.46 2.11
CA ARG A 458 24.18 3.69 0.97
C ARG A 458 24.76 3.12 -0.31
N TYR A 459 24.09 2.13 -0.86
CA TYR A 459 24.62 1.29 -1.95
C TYR A 459 23.91 1.57 -3.28
N GLU A 460 24.64 1.59 -4.40
CA GLU A 460 24.08 1.56 -5.75
C GLU A 460 24.06 0.10 -6.23
N ILE A 461 22.90 -0.38 -6.70
CA ILE A 461 22.80 -1.66 -7.40
C ILE A 461 22.83 -1.38 -8.89
N THR A 462 23.91 -1.78 -9.55
CA THR A 462 24.08 -1.58 -11.00
C THR A 462 23.49 -2.71 -11.84
N HIS A 463 23.34 -3.91 -11.27
CA HIS A 463 22.72 -5.05 -11.96
C HIS A 463 22.01 -6.00 -10.99
N VAL A 464 20.71 -6.26 -11.26
CA VAL A 464 19.93 -7.34 -10.64
C VAL A 464 19.76 -8.51 -11.63
N PRO A 465 20.34 -9.69 -11.33
CA PRO A 465 20.26 -10.88 -12.16
C PRO A 465 18.84 -11.32 -12.50
N ALA A 466 18.67 -11.85 -13.72
CA ALA A 466 17.39 -12.34 -14.22
C ALA A 466 16.83 -13.55 -13.44
N ARG A 467 17.60 -14.20 -12.56
CA ARG A 467 17.07 -15.19 -11.60
C ARG A 467 16.27 -14.52 -10.48
N ILE A 468 16.82 -13.46 -9.86
CA ILE A 468 16.19 -12.72 -8.75
C ILE A 468 14.91 -12.05 -9.25
N ARG A 469 14.97 -11.34 -10.38
CA ARG A 469 13.80 -10.68 -11.03
C ARG A 469 12.70 -11.62 -11.51
N ARG A 470 12.98 -12.92 -11.67
CA ARG A 470 11.96 -13.94 -12.00
C ARG A 470 11.39 -14.60 -10.74
N ARG A 471 12.15 -14.76 -9.66
CA ARG A 471 11.66 -15.33 -8.40
C ARG A 471 10.60 -14.44 -7.74
N ASP A 472 10.81 -13.12 -7.79
CA ASP A 472 9.82 -12.10 -7.40
C ASP A 472 8.42 -12.36 -7.97
N ARG A 473 8.33 -12.56 -9.30
CA ARG A 473 7.07 -12.85 -10.02
C ARG A 473 6.38 -14.15 -9.61
N LEU A 474 7.08 -15.06 -8.94
CA LEU A 474 6.54 -16.31 -8.40
C LEU A 474 6.12 -16.17 -6.93
N ILE A 475 6.78 -15.28 -6.16
CA ILE A 475 6.44 -15.00 -4.76
C ILE A 475 5.23 -14.06 -4.67
N GLY A 476 5.13 -13.05 -5.53
CA GLY A 476 3.85 -12.43 -5.91
C GLY A 476 3.11 -11.59 -4.86
N ILE A 477 3.81 -10.84 -3.99
CA ILE A 477 3.17 -10.08 -2.88
C ILE A 477 3.33 -8.54 -3.00
N GLY A 478 4.31 -8.01 -3.74
CA GLY A 478 4.75 -6.61 -3.58
C GLY A 478 4.89 -5.75 -4.86
N GLU A 479 5.86 -4.86 -4.80
CA GLU A 479 6.41 -4.10 -5.93
C GLU A 479 7.35 -4.95 -6.81
N PRO A 480 7.47 -4.69 -8.13
CA PRO A 480 8.31 -5.50 -9.00
C PRO A 480 9.81 -5.21 -8.82
N VAL A 481 10.63 -6.26 -8.71
CA VAL A 481 12.09 -6.12 -8.57
C VAL A 481 12.72 -5.52 -9.84
N LEU A 482 13.34 -4.35 -9.69
CA LEU A 482 13.91 -3.55 -10.77
C LEU A 482 15.20 -4.13 -11.35
N SER A 483 15.63 -3.58 -12.50
CA SER A 483 16.87 -3.98 -13.18
C SER A 483 18.15 -3.61 -12.42
N ARG A 484 18.04 -2.56 -11.61
CA ARG A 484 19.07 -1.80 -10.90
C ARG A 484 18.36 -0.88 -9.89
N TYR A 485 19.09 -0.27 -8.96
CA TYR A 485 18.55 0.69 -8.00
C TYR A 485 19.55 1.84 -7.80
N GLU A 486 19.09 3.09 -7.91
CA GLU A 486 19.90 4.31 -7.75
C GLU A 486 20.60 4.32 -6.39
N ARG A 487 19.83 4.12 -5.32
CA ARG A 487 20.32 3.85 -3.97
C ARG A 487 19.45 2.80 -3.29
N VAL A 488 20.08 1.98 -2.46
CA VAL A 488 19.45 1.09 -1.47
C VAL A 488 20.08 1.29 -0.10
N VAL A 489 19.29 1.12 0.96
CA VAL A 489 19.70 1.24 2.36
C VAL A 489 19.00 0.20 3.23
N PHE A 490 19.62 -0.11 4.37
CA PHE A 490 19.10 -1.06 5.37
C PHE A 490 18.60 -0.36 6.65
N GLU A 491 18.86 0.94 6.77
CA GLU A 491 18.42 1.84 7.85
C GLU A 491 17.36 2.81 7.32
N LYS A 492 16.37 3.18 8.15
CA LYS A 492 15.27 4.09 7.75
C LYS A 492 15.77 5.52 7.62
N GLU A 493 16.70 5.86 8.48
CA GLU A 493 17.32 7.16 8.70
C GLU A 493 18.15 7.59 7.48
N LEU A 494 18.56 6.63 6.64
CA LEU A 494 19.34 6.84 5.42
C LEU A 494 18.51 6.82 4.12
N ILE A 495 17.17 6.69 4.21
CA ILE A 495 16.27 6.65 3.05
C ILE A 495 16.37 7.96 2.25
N ALA A 496 16.07 9.10 2.87
CA ALA A 496 16.10 10.42 2.24
C ALA A 496 16.86 11.46 3.11
N PRO A 497 18.20 11.39 3.19
CA PRO A 497 19.01 12.46 3.76
C PRO A 497 18.94 13.69 2.83
N ALA A 498 18.83 14.90 3.39
CA ALA A 498 18.79 16.12 2.61
C ALA A 498 20.00 16.25 1.66
N GLY A 499 19.76 16.73 0.44
CA GLY A 499 20.78 16.81 -0.62
C GLY A 499 21.21 15.45 -1.20
N LYS A 500 20.45 14.37 -1.00
CA LYS A 500 20.76 13.03 -1.53
C LYS A 500 19.53 12.33 -2.12
N PRO A 501 19.68 11.57 -3.21
CA PRO A 501 18.56 10.85 -3.84
C PRO A 501 17.97 9.79 -2.90
N MET A 502 16.63 9.68 -2.91
CA MET A 502 15.87 8.73 -2.09
C MET A 502 16.26 7.28 -2.41
N ALA A 503 16.56 6.50 -1.38
CA ALA A 503 16.95 5.10 -1.48
C ALA A 503 15.77 4.14 -1.26
N ALA A 504 15.80 2.98 -1.91
CA ALA A 504 14.89 1.89 -1.58
C ALA A 504 15.30 1.23 -0.25
N PHE A 505 14.34 1.01 0.64
CA PHE A 505 14.57 0.44 1.97
C PHE A 505 14.50 -1.09 1.91
N VAL A 506 15.66 -1.75 1.88
CA VAL A 506 15.79 -3.21 1.69
C VAL A 506 15.65 -3.93 3.04
N CYS A 507 14.41 -4.01 3.51
CA CYS A 507 14.04 -4.60 4.79
C CYS A 507 13.26 -5.94 4.63
N PRO A 508 13.00 -6.69 5.71
CA PRO A 508 12.09 -7.84 5.67
C PRO A 508 10.73 -7.45 5.07
N GLY A 509 10.25 -8.24 4.09
CA GLY A 509 9.09 -7.90 3.26
C GLY A 509 9.43 -7.23 1.93
N HIS A 510 10.58 -6.53 1.80
CA HIS A 510 10.98 -5.91 0.54
C HIS A 510 11.23 -6.98 -0.56
N PRO A 511 10.64 -6.86 -1.77
CA PRO A 511 10.66 -7.88 -2.81
C PRO A 511 12.06 -8.39 -3.18
N LEU A 512 13.04 -7.47 -3.32
CA LEU A 512 14.43 -7.80 -3.64
C LEU A 512 15.09 -8.66 -2.55
N LEU A 513 14.79 -8.41 -1.26
CA LEU A 513 15.32 -9.20 -0.16
C LEU A 513 14.64 -10.56 -0.09
N GLN A 514 13.32 -10.64 -0.30
CA GLN A 514 12.61 -11.93 -0.35
C GLN A 514 13.13 -12.83 -1.48
N ALA A 515 13.35 -12.28 -2.68
CA ALA A 515 13.90 -13.03 -3.81
C ALA A 515 15.36 -13.49 -3.56
N VAL A 516 16.18 -12.71 -2.84
CA VAL A 516 17.53 -13.13 -2.41
C VAL A 516 17.47 -14.21 -1.33
N LEU A 517 16.64 -14.05 -0.30
CA LEU A 517 16.44 -15.02 0.78
C LEU A 517 15.99 -16.38 0.23
N ASP A 518 14.93 -16.41 -0.57
CA ASP A 518 14.32 -17.63 -1.12
C ASP A 518 15.29 -18.39 -2.04
N LEU A 519 16.02 -17.70 -2.93
CA LEU A 519 17.07 -18.33 -3.75
C LEU A 519 18.26 -18.85 -2.91
N THR A 520 18.60 -18.18 -1.81
CA THR A 520 19.68 -18.60 -0.90
C THR A 520 19.27 -19.83 -0.08
N LEU A 521 18.03 -19.83 0.44
CA LEU A 521 17.43 -20.96 1.15
C LEU A 521 17.22 -22.16 0.23
N GLU A 522 16.81 -21.94 -1.02
CA GLU A 522 16.72 -22.98 -2.05
C GLU A 522 18.09 -23.64 -2.31
N HIS A 523 19.13 -22.85 -2.52
CA HIS A 523 20.48 -23.34 -2.78
C HIS A 523 21.09 -24.08 -1.58
N HIS A 524 20.83 -23.61 -0.34
CA HIS A 524 21.38 -24.20 0.88
C HIS A 524 20.42 -25.16 1.61
N ARG A 525 19.25 -25.49 1.06
CA ARG A 525 18.25 -26.39 1.68
C ARG A 525 18.83 -27.75 2.10
N GLY A 526 19.74 -28.30 1.28
CA GLY A 526 20.43 -29.56 1.60
C GLY A 526 21.48 -29.46 2.71
N LEU A 527 22.01 -28.26 2.99
CA LEU A 527 22.85 -28.00 4.15
C LEU A 527 21.98 -27.85 5.42
N LEU A 528 20.94 -27.02 5.36
CA LEU A 528 20.03 -26.80 6.50
C LEU A 528 19.36 -28.10 6.99
N ARG A 529 19.00 -29.01 6.07
CA ARG A 529 18.46 -30.34 6.40
C ARG A 529 19.46 -31.32 7.02
N ARG A 530 20.78 -31.08 6.93
CA ARG A 530 21.77 -31.85 7.72
C ARG A 530 21.90 -31.35 9.15
N GLY A 531 21.36 -30.15 9.43
CA GLY A 531 21.45 -29.49 10.71
C GLY A 531 22.84 -28.94 11.03
N ALA A 532 23.01 -28.50 12.28
CA ALA A 532 24.25 -27.99 12.83
C ALA A 532 24.51 -28.57 14.23
N ILE A 533 25.76 -28.47 14.70
CA ILE A 533 26.08 -28.55 16.13
C ILE A 533 26.48 -27.14 16.60
N LEU A 534 25.85 -26.71 17.68
CA LEU A 534 26.08 -25.44 18.35
C LEU A 534 26.44 -25.71 19.82
N VAL A 535 27.15 -24.78 20.46
CA VAL A 535 27.60 -24.89 21.84
C VAL A 535 27.05 -23.72 22.66
N ASP A 536 26.40 -24.02 23.78
CA ASP A 536 25.96 -23.01 24.76
C ASP A 536 27.03 -22.89 25.84
N GLU A 537 27.88 -21.86 25.73
CA GLU A 537 29.03 -21.63 26.62
C GLU A 537 28.62 -21.27 28.06
N ARG A 538 27.34 -21.00 28.29
CA ARG A 538 26.76 -20.66 29.60
C ARG A 538 26.20 -21.88 30.35
N ASP A 539 26.15 -23.04 29.72
CA ASP A 539 25.52 -24.25 30.26
C ASP A 539 26.60 -25.22 30.80
N PRO A 540 26.82 -25.28 32.12
CA PRO A 540 27.76 -26.22 32.74
C PRO A 540 27.17 -27.63 32.85
N GLY A 541 25.94 -27.86 32.38
CA GLY A 541 25.27 -29.15 32.42
C GLY A 541 25.88 -30.18 31.47
N LEU A 542 25.38 -31.41 31.58
CA LEU A 542 25.79 -32.54 30.72
C LEU A 542 24.72 -32.93 29.68
N GLN A 543 23.52 -32.37 29.75
CA GLN A 543 22.39 -32.78 28.90
C GLN A 543 22.34 -31.97 27.59
N PRO A 544 22.52 -32.60 26.42
CA PRO A 544 22.35 -31.91 25.14
C PRO A 544 20.88 -31.63 24.84
N ARG A 545 20.62 -30.56 24.10
CA ARG A 545 19.28 -30.07 23.71
C ARG A 545 19.15 -30.06 22.19
N LEU A 546 18.01 -30.43 21.62
CA LEU A 546 17.75 -30.37 20.17
C LEU A 546 16.80 -29.21 19.85
N LEU A 547 17.32 -28.18 19.17
CA LEU A 547 16.56 -27.03 18.70
C LEU A 547 16.09 -27.26 17.27
N VAL A 548 14.78 -27.34 17.04
CA VAL A 548 14.18 -27.56 15.71
C VAL A 548 13.61 -26.25 15.16
N PHE A 549 13.99 -25.91 13.93
CA PHE A 549 13.54 -24.72 13.20
C PHE A 549 12.36 -25.08 12.30
N LEU A 550 11.19 -24.50 12.59
CA LEU A 550 9.93 -24.80 11.93
C LEU A 550 9.38 -23.54 11.26
N GLU A 551 9.00 -23.59 9.99
CA GLU A 551 8.33 -22.49 9.31
C GLU A 551 6.86 -22.84 9.08
N HIS A 552 5.94 -21.91 9.33
CA HIS A 552 4.56 -22.03 8.87
C HIS A 552 3.95 -20.69 8.46
N ALA A 553 2.90 -20.78 7.65
CA ALA A 553 2.12 -19.66 7.16
C ALA A 553 0.70 -19.65 7.75
N ILE A 554 0.11 -18.47 7.80
CA ILE A 554 -1.34 -18.27 7.93
C ILE A 554 -1.80 -17.67 6.62
N GLN A 555 -2.81 -18.28 6.01
CA GLN A 555 -3.32 -17.95 4.68
C GLN A 555 -4.78 -17.49 4.80
N ASP A 556 -5.23 -16.69 3.82
CA ASP A 556 -6.65 -16.40 3.62
C ASP A 556 -7.16 -17.00 2.29
N ALA A 557 -8.48 -17.08 2.12
CA ALA A 557 -9.12 -17.69 0.95
C ALA A 557 -9.06 -16.82 -0.33
N THR A 558 -8.19 -15.80 -0.39
CA THR A 558 -7.83 -15.12 -1.64
C THR A 558 -6.80 -15.96 -2.38
N LEU A 559 -7.11 -16.40 -3.60
CA LEU A 559 -6.14 -17.11 -4.44
C LEU A 559 -5.19 -16.12 -5.12
N LEU A 560 -3.91 -16.48 -5.14
CA LEU A 560 -2.87 -15.84 -5.95
C LEU A 560 -3.00 -16.25 -7.44
N PRO A 561 -2.32 -15.57 -8.38
CA PRO A 561 -2.28 -15.98 -9.78
C PRO A 561 -1.70 -17.39 -10.01
N SER A 562 -0.96 -17.95 -9.04
CA SER A 562 -0.50 -19.35 -9.03
C SER A 562 -1.60 -20.37 -8.69
N GLY A 563 -2.77 -19.92 -8.24
CA GLY A 563 -3.84 -20.76 -7.69
C GLY A 563 -3.67 -21.08 -6.19
N GLU A 564 -2.58 -20.65 -5.56
CA GLU A 564 -2.31 -20.91 -4.14
C GLU A 564 -3.03 -19.90 -3.21
N PRO A 565 -3.43 -20.28 -1.98
CA PRO A 565 -3.97 -19.35 -0.99
C PRO A 565 -2.94 -18.28 -0.56
N ARG A 566 -3.38 -17.02 -0.48
CA ARG A 566 -2.52 -15.89 -0.13
C ARG A 566 -2.07 -15.96 1.33
N THR A 567 -0.75 -16.04 1.54
CA THR A 567 -0.12 -15.90 2.86
C THR A 567 -0.32 -14.49 3.43
N VAL A 568 -0.91 -14.41 4.62
CA VAL A 568 -1.20 -13.19 5.40
C VAL A 568 -0.15 -12.96 6.49
N SER A 569 0.39 -14.05 7.06
CA SER A 569 1.48 -14.02 8.03
C SER A 569 2.37 -15.25 7.83
N ARG A 570 3.67 -15.13 8.10
CA ARG A 570 4.65 -16.23 8.00
C ARG A 570 5.58 -16.12 9.20
N ARG A 571 5.75 -17.21 9.95
CA ARG A 571 6.50 -17.22 11.22
C ARG A 571 7.48 -18.38 11.22
N LEU A 572 8.73 -18.07 11.55
CA LEU A 572 9.72 -19.05 11.98
C LEU A 572 9.47 -19.32 13.47
N LEU A 573 9.42 -20.59 13.82
CA LEU A 573 9.04 -21.17 15.09
C LEU A 573 10.19 -22.03 15.62
N TYR A 574 10.31 -22.10 16.93
CA TYR A 574 11.40 -22.78 17.61
C TYR A 574 10.83 -23.73 18.65
N VAL A 575 11.14 -25.02 18.51
CA VAL A 575 10.88 -26.04 19.52
C VAL A 575 12.21 -26.59 19.97
N GLU A 576 12.58 -26.34 21.22
CA GLU A 576 13.71 -26.97 21.90
C GLU A 576 13.22 -28.22 22.62
N MET A 577 13.95 -29.32 22.48
CA MET A 577 13.71 -30.55 23.23
C MET A 577 14.93 -30.88 24.07
N ALA A 578 14.72 -31.30 25.32
CA ALA A 578 15.77 -31.74 26.24
C ALA A 578 15.32 -33.04 26.91
N ARG A 579 16.23 -33.97 27.23
CA ARG A 579 15.89 -35.18 27.98
C ARG A 579 15.13 -34.81 29.26
N ALA A 580 13.99 -35.48 29.51
CA ALA A 580 13.25 -35.28 30.75
C ALA A 580 14.11 -35.74 31.94
N ALA A 581 14.21 -34.89 32.97
CA ALA A 581 14.78 -35.30 34.24
C ALA A 581 13.94 -36.46 34.81
N ALA A 582 14.59 -37.43 35.46
CA ALA A 582 13.85 -38.35 36.31
C ALA A 582 13.18 -37.53 37.43
N PRO A 583 11.91 -37.79 37.79
CA PRO A 583 11.29 -37.09 38.90
C PRO A 583 12.09 -37.38 40.18
N GLU A 584 12.55 -36.33 40.85
CA GLU A 584 13.21 -36.51 42.14
C GLU A 584 12.23 -37.13 43.15
N PRO A 585 12.70 -38.06 44.02
CA PRO A 585 11.87 -38.59 45.08
C PRO A 585 11.48 -37.45 46.02
N ALA A 586 10.18 -37.13 46.09
CA ALA A 586 9.69 -35.96 46.80
C ALA A 586 10.12 -35.96 48.28
N SER A 587 10.96 -35.00 48.66
CA SER A 587 11.44 -34.83 50.02
C SER A 587 10.31 -34.41 50.97
N GLU A 588 10.21 -35.07 52.13
CA GLU A 588 9.07 -34.99 53.07
C GLU A 588 8.96 -33.68 53.89
N TRP A 589 9.14 -32.50 53.29
CA TRP A 589 9.09 -31.20 53.98
C TRP A 589 8.09 -30.20 53.37
N ALA A 590 6.80 -30.54 53.43
CA ALA A 590 5.70 -29.60 53.10
C ALA A 590 4.47 -29.72 54.03
N ALA A 591 4.63 -30.25 55.24
CA ALA A 591 3.56 -30.40 56.22
C ALA A 591 3.36 -29.14 57.08
N GLY A 592 2.72 -28.10 56.54
CA GLY A 592 2.27 -26.96 57.36
C GLY A 592 2.05 -25.62 56.67
N SER A 593 0.89 -25.43 56.03
CA SER A 593 0.16 -24.13 55.98
C SER A 593 -1.16 -24.29 55.22
N ARG A 594 -2.30 -24.31 55.94
CA ARG A 594 -3.62 -24.05 55.35
C ARG A 594 -3.90 -22.54 55.45
N PRO A 595 -4.30 -21.84 54.37
CA PRO A 595 -4.83 -20.48 54.50
C PRO A 595 -6.14 -20.54 55.30
N ALA A 596 -6.30 -19.64 56.26
CA ALA A 596 -7.47 -19.61 57.14
C ALA A 596 -8.69 -19.02 56.43
N THR A 597 -9.83 -19.70 56.54
CA THR A 597 -11.15 -19.08 56.34
C THR A 597 -11.44 -18.15 57.51
N ASN A 598 -11.78 -16.88 57.25
CA ASN A 598 -12.34 -15.99 58.25
C ASN A 598 -13.78 -15.63 57.86
N GLN A 599 -14.69 -15.71 58.82
CA GLN A 599 -16.11 -15.36 58.68
C GLN A 599 -16.39 -14.04 59.40
N ASP A 600 -17.30 -13.23 58.89
CA ASP A 600 -18.35 -12.50 59.64
C ASP A 600 -19.20 -11.70 58.61
N THR A 601 -20.53 -11.91 58.48
CA THR A 601 -21.68 -11.47 59.33
C THR A 601 -21.94 -9.95 59.31
N GLN A 602 -23.18 -9.44 59.34
CA GLN A 602 -24.46 -9.87 58.73
C GLN A 602 -25.41 -8.65 58.59
N ASP A 603 -26.54 -8.82 57.89
CA ASP A 603 -27.75 -7.96 57.85
C ASP A 603 -27.66 -6.57 57.17
N GLY A 604 -28.70 -6.04 56.49
CA GLY A 604 -29.97 -6.65 56.11
C GLY A 604 -31.02 -5.68 55.50
N LYS A 605 -32.11 -6.26 54.95
CA LYS A 605 -33.32 -5.62 54.31
C LYS A 605 -33.14 -5.12 52.84
N GLY A 606 -34.07 -5.38 51.91
CA GLY A 606 -35.24 -6.28 51.97
C GLY A 606 -36.18 -6.24 50.73
N SER A 607 -37.10 -7.22 50.65
CA SER A 607 -38.31 -7.34 49.78
C SER A 607 -38.17 -7.38 48.23
N GLY A 608 -38.66 -8.47 47.60
CA GLY A 608 -38.78 -8.69 46.13
C GLY A 608 -40.09 -8.15 45.52
N PRO A 609 -40.85 -8.86 44.62
CA PRO A 609 -40.74 -10.28 44.16
C PRO A 609 -40.92 -10.50 42.62
N THR A 610 -41.12 -11.77 42.18
CA THR A 610 -41.66 -12.23 40.85
C THR A 610 -40.77 -12.00 39.59
N ASN A 611 -40.86 -12.76 38.46
CA ASN A 611 -41.68 -13.94 38.11
C ASN A 611 -41.00 -14.87 37.07
N ASP A 612 -41.71 -15.94 36.66
CA ASP A 612 -41.34 -17.06 35.78
C ASP A 612 -40.59 -16.77 34.45
N ALA A 613 -39.88 -17.80 33.96
CA ALA A 613 -39.41 -17.92 32.57
C ALA A 613 -40.01 -19.16 31.88
N GLY A 614 -40.75 -18.94 30.78
CA GLY A 614 -41.40 -19.98 29.96
C GLY A 614 -40.61 -20.41 28.73
N VAL A 615 -41.11 -21.45 28.04
CA VAL A 615 -40.47 -22.13 26.88
C VAL A 615 -41.15 -21.73 25.56
N LEU A 616 -40.58 -22.16 24.42
CA LEU A 616 -41.07 -22.15 23.01
C LEU A 616 -40.60 -20.96 22.14
N GLU A 617 -40.49 -21.05 20.80
CA GLU A 617 -40.22 -22.18 19.87
C GLU A 617 -39.96 -21.63 18.44
N CYS A 618 -39.03 -22.21 17.68
CA CYS A 618 -38.93 -22.19 16.20
C CYS A 618 -37.72 -23.04 15.74
N GLY A 619 -37.68 -23.69 14.58
CA GLY A 619 -38.70 -23.91 13.54
C GLY A 619 -38.03 -24.62 12.34
N ARG A 620 -38.63 -25.70 11.79
CA ARG A 620 -38.03 -26.50 10.69
C ARG A 620 -38.66 -26.20 9.33
N ALA A 621 -37.84 -26.19 8.28
CA ALA A 621 -38.22 -26.44 6.88
C ALA A 621 -37.16 -27.37 6.23
N ALA A 622 -37.52 -28.07 5.14
CA ALA A 622 -36.78 -29.24 4.66
C ALA A 622 -36.30 -29.15 3.20
N ALA A 623 -35.33 -30.00 2.83
CA ALA A 623 -34.86 -30.23 1.45
C ALA A 623 -34.52 -31.73 1.24
N GLY A 624 -34.57 -32.18 -0.02
CA GLY A 624 -34.49 -33.59 -0.43
C GLY A 624 -33.09 -34.16 -0.70
N PRO A 625 -33.00 -35.44 -1.14
CA PRO A 625 -31.76 -36.24 -1.12
C PRO A 625 -31.03 -36.39 -2.47
N LEU A 626 -29.96 -37.22 -2.44
CA LEU A 626 -29.03 -37.64 -3.52
C LEU A 626 -27.77 -36.75 -3.67
N SER A 627 -26.55 -37.26 -3.95
CA SER A 627 -26.14 -38.66 -4.24
C SER A 627 -24.75 -39.04 -3.69
N LYS A 628 -24.55 -40.36 -3.59
CA LYS A 628 -23.33 -41.18 -3.37
C LYS A 628 -21.94 -40.48 -3.43
N ALA A 629 -21.14 -40.71 -2.39
CA ALA A 629 -19.67 -40.74 -2.45
C ALA A 629 -19.18 -42.16 -2.07
N PRO A 630 -18.04 -42.66 -2.60
CA PRO A 630 -17.60 -44.04 -2.41
C PRO A 630 -16.92 -44.29 -1.05
N GLU A 631 -17.09 -45.50 -0.53
CA GLU A 631 -16.36 -46.03 0.63
C GLU A 631 -14.88 -46.21 0.29
N GLY A 632 -13.95 -45.96 1.23
CA GLY A 632 -12.53 -46.01 0.85
C GLY A 632 -11.41 -45.84 1.89
N ARG A 633 -11.68 -45.80 3.21
CA ARG A 633 -10.61 -45.92 4.24
C ARG A 633 -11.16 -46.43 5.58
N ARG A 634 -10.50 -47.44 6.14
CA ARG A 634 -10.86 -48.06 7.42
C ARG A 634 -10.57 -47.10 8.58
N THR A 635 -11.54 -46.90 9.46
CA THR A 635 -11.29 -46.36 10.80
C THR A 635 -10.59 -47.43 11.65
N PRO A 636 -9.46 -47.14 12.31
CA PRO A 636 -8.99 -47.98 13.41
C PRO A 636 -9.94 -47.82 14.61
N LYS A 637 -10.19 -48.90 15.34
CA LYS A 637 -10.93 -48.84 16.61
C LYS A 637 -10.11 -48.06 17.66
N PRO A 638 -10.75 -47.34 18.60
CA PRO A 638 -10.05 -46.77 19.73
C PRO A 638 -9.51 -47.91 20.62
N GLY A 639 -8.19 -47.98 20.77
CA GLY A 639 -7.50 -48.94 21.62
C GLY A 639 -6.26 -48.28 22.22
N SER A 640 -6.07 -48.48 23.53
CA SER A 640 -4.95 -47.99 24.35
C SER A 640 -4.67 -46.47 24.29
N GLN A 641 -4.86 -45.77 25.41
CA GLN A 641 -4.14 -44.52 25.66
C GLN A 641 -2.63 -44.82 25.73
N PRO A 642 -1.76 -44.12 24.98
CA PRO A 642 -0.36 -44.00 25.35
C PRO A 642 -0.25 -42.96 26.48
N ALA A 643 -0.65 -43.36 27.69
CA ALA A 643 -0.42 -42.57 28.90
C ALA A 643 1.05 -42.76 29.34
N SER A 644 1.95 -42.18 28.55
CA SER A 644 3.36 -42.03 28.84
C SER A 644 3.74 -40.60 28.49
N ASP A 645 4.16 -39.82 29.49
CA ASP A 645 4.72 -38.49 29.25
C ASP A 645 5.88 -38.57 28.25
N PRO A 646 6.07 -37.56 27.38
CA PRO A 646 7.19 -37.55 26.46
C PRO A 646 8.51 -37.67 27.25
N PRO A 647 9.47 -38.52 26.82
CA PRO A 647 10.76 -38.69 27.52
C PRO A 647 11.70 -37.47 27.38
N PHE A 648 11.15 -36.33 26.96
CA PHE A 648 11.81 -35.07 26.72
C PHE A 648 10.87 -33.92 27.13
N LEU A 649 11.42 -32.90 27.76
CA LEU A 649 10.75 -31.61 27.94
C LEU A 649 10.83 -30.83 26.63
N ALA A 650 9.74 -30.17 26.24
CA ALA A 650 9.64 -29.42 24.98
C ALA A 650 9.34 -27.93 25.25
N THR A 651 10.38 -27.10 25.16
CA THR A 651 10.32 -25.65 25.37
C THR A 651 10.08 -24.92 24.05
N THR A 652 9.30 -23.84 24.11
CA THR A 652 8.85 -23.06 22.95
C THR A 652 9.41 -21.65 23.02
N PHE A 653 9.95 -21.13 21.91
CA PHE A 653 10.45 -19.74 21.83
C PHE A 653 9.81 -18.96 20.69
N HIS A 654 9.53 -17.68 20.93
CA HIS A 654 9.00 -16.73 19.94
C HIS A 654 10.10 -15.93 19.19
N TYR A 655 11.35 -16.08 19.62
CA TYR A 655 12.57 -15.40 19.13
C TYR A 655 13.65 -16.45 18.85
N ALA A 656 14.82 -16.02 18.36
CA ALA A 656 15.95 -16.90 18.04
C ALA A 656 16.84 -17.17 19.27
N PRO A 657 16.73 -18.31 19.99
CA PRO A 657 17.59 -18.60 21.16
C PRO A 657 19.05 -18.89 20.77
N TYR A 658 19.31 -19.16 19.49
CA TYR A 658 20.63 -19.58 18.98
C TYR A 658 21.63 -18.43 18.78
N LEU A 659 21.23 -17.17 18.97
CA LEU A 659 22.10 -16.01 18.75
C LEU A 659 23.33 -16.00 19.67
N ASP A 660 23.18 -16.56 20.87
CA ASP A 660 24.24 -16.66 21.88
C ASP A 660 24.99 -18.02 21.84
N TYR A 661 24.74 -18.88 20.85
CA TYR A 661 25.44 -20.17 20.70
C TYR A 661 26.51 -20.07 19.61
N ARG A 662 27.68 -20.66 19.84
CA ARG A 662 28.76 -20.72 18.84
C ARG A 662 28.78 -22.04 18.08
N PRO A 663 29.42 -22.12 16.90
CA PRO A 663 29.79 -23.42 16.33
C PRO A 663 30.77 -24.20 17.23
N LEU A 664 30.78 -25.52 17.03
CA LEU A 664 31.84 -26.42 17.48
C LEU A 664 33.19 -26.02 16.88
N ARG A 665 34.27 -26.01 17.69
CA ARG A 665 35.63 -25.63 17.27
C ARG A 665 36.40 -26.84 16.68
N PRO A 666 37.46 -26.62 15.87
CA PRO A 666 38.24 -27.72 15.28
C PRO A 666 38.99 -28.61 16.29
N ASP A 667 39.20 -28.14 17.53
CA ASP A 667 39.83 -28.87 18.64
C ASP A 667 38.82 -29.54 19.58
N GLU A 668 37.52 -29.42 19.32
CA GLU A 668 36.47 -30.00 20.15
C GLU A 668 36.05 -31.40 19.65
N PRO A 669 35.50 -32.26 20.54
CA PRO A 669 35.06 -33.61 20.19
C PRO A 669 34.12 -33.63 18.99
N ASP A 670 34.36 -34.55 18.05
CA ASP A 670 33.61 -34.59 16.80
C ASP A 670 32.11 -34.95 17.00
N PRO A 671 31.25 -34.70 15.99
CA PRO A 671 29.82 -35.00 16.07
C PRO A 671 29.48 -36.45 16.44
N ALA A 672 30.30 -37.44 16.06
CA ALA A 672 30.07 -38.84 16.41
C ALA A 672 30.47 -39.12 17.86
N ALA A 673 31.60 -38.57 18.33
CA ALA A 673 32.00 -38.65 19.73
C ALA A 673 30.93 -38.07 20.67
N ILE A 674 30.32 -36.94 20.31
CA ILE A 674 29.20 -36.34 21.05
C ILE A 674 27.96 -37.24 21.00
N LEU A 675 27.56 -37.74 19.82
CA LEU A 675 26.34 -38.55 19.66
C LEU A 675 26.42 -39.96 20.27
N THR A 676 27.61 -40.50 20.55
CA THR A 676 27.78 -41.79 21.25
C THR A 676 27.64 -41.71 22.78
N ARG A 677 27.52 -40.51 23.36
CA ARG A 677 27.44 -40.33 24.82
C ARG A 677 26.08 -40.77 25.40
N PRO A 678 26.03 -41.36 26.62
CA PRO A 678 24.78 -41.74 27.29
C PRO A 678 23.78 -40.58 27.46
N GLU A 679 24.28 -39.36 27.58
CA GLU A 679 23.51 -38.12 27.65
C GLU A 679 22.83 -37.78 26.31
N ALA A 680 23.40 -38.22 25.19
CA ALA A 680 22.86 -38.08 23.83
C ALA A 680 21.92 -39.24 23.43
N ALA A 681 21.79 -40.30 24.23
CA ALA A 681 21.07 -41.53 23.86
C ALA A 681 19.56 -41.37 23.60
N TRP A 682 18.96 -40.23 23.97
CA TRP A 682 17.57 -39.90 23.65
C TRP A 682 17.37 -39.36 22.21
N LEU A 683 18.46 -39.05 21.50
CA LEU A 683 18.44 -38.49 20.15
C LEU A 683 18.11 -39.54 19.08
N HIS A 684 16.82 -39.79 18.89
CA HIS A 684 16.30 -40.77 17.92
C HIS A 684 15.55 -40.14 16.74
N ARG A 685 15.36 -40.90 15.65
CA ARG A 685 14.78 -40.42 14.38
C ARG A 685 13.38 -39.81 14.48
N ASP A 686 12.59 -40.20 15.50
CA ASP A 686 11.22 -39.72 15.70
C ASP A 686 11.11 -38.28 16.25
N LEU A 687 12.23 -37.64 16.67
CA LEU A 687 12.20 -36.29 17.26
C LEU A 687 11.65 -35.22 16.30
N GLU A 688 11.83 -35.37 14.98
CA GLU A 688 11.26 -34.45 13.99
C GLU A 688 9.72 -34.45 14.04
N ARG A 689 9.11 -35.64 14.12
CA ARG A 689 7.65 -35.82 14.25
C ARG A 689 7.12 -35.21 15.54
N LEU A 690 7.88 -35.33 16.63
CA LEU A 690 7.52 -34.85 17.96
C LEU A 690 7.57 -33.32 18.05
N ALA A 691 8.60 -32.68 17.48
CA ALA A 691 8.66 -31.22 17.36
C ALA A 691 7.52 -30.65 16.49
N LEU A 692 7.21 -31.31 15.37
CA LEU A 692 6.05 -30.97 14.53
C LEU A 692 4.72 -31.09 15.29
N GLN A 693 4.55 -32.14 16.09
CA GLN A 693 3.37 -32.35 16.92
C GLN A 693 3.22 -31.24 17.97
N GLN A 694 4.30 -30.89 18.69
CA GLN A 694 4.29 -29.81 19.70
C GLN A 694 3.96 -28.44 19.08
N ALA A 695 4.50 -28.13 17.90
CA ALA A 695 4.17 -26.89 17.21
C ALA A 695 2.72 -26.86 16.71
N LEU A 696 2.15 -28.00 16.31
CA LEU A 696 0.75 -28.12 15.90
C LEU A 696 -0.25 -27.99 17.08
N THR A 697 0.13 -28.40 18.30
CA THR A 697 -0.74 -28.30 19.49
C THR A 697 -0.68 -26.94 20.17
N THR A 698 0.45 -26.22 20.12
CA THR A 698 0.65 -24.96 20.86
C THR A 698 0.81 -23.74 19.95
N LEU A 699 1.93 -23.67 19.23
CA LEU A 699 2.39 -22.51 18.46
C LEU A 699 1.49 -22.12 17.28
N VAL A 700 1.06 -23.10 16.50
CA VAL A 700 0.26 -22.88 15.28
C VAL A 700 -1.15 -22.35 15.65
N PRO A 701 -1.87 -22.92 16.63
CA PRO A 701 -3.09 -22.32 17.17
C PRO A 701 -2.91 -20.90 17.73
N GLU A 702 -1.83 -20.64 18.47
CA GLU A 702 -1.56 -19.32 19.05
C GLU A 702 -1.34 -18.25 17.98
N HIS A 703 -0.44 -18.48 17.02
CA HIS A 703 -0.20 -17.55 15.92
C HIS A 703 -1.47 -17.35 15.07
N LEU A 704 -2.27 -18.41 14.87
CA LEU A 704 -3.56 -18.31 14.17
C LEU A 704 -4.56 -17.42 14.94
N ARG A 705 -4.58 -17.49 16.27
CA ARG A 705 -5.42 -16.64 17.13
C ARG A 705 -4.97 -15.18 17.05
N GLU A 706 -3.68 -14.90 17.27
CA GLU A 706 -3.07 -13.56 17.21
C GLU A 706 -3.38 -12.85 15.87
N VAL A 707 -3.14 -13.54 14.75
CA VAL A 707 -3.39 -12.98 13.41
C VAL A 707 -4.89 -12.85 13.14
N ARG A 708 -5.74 -13.77 13.61
CA ARG A 708 -7.20 -13.70 13.45
C ARG A 708 -7.79 -12.51 14.19
N GLU A 709 -7.44 -12.31 15.46
CA GLU A 709 -7.87 -11.16 16.27
C GLU A 709 -7.53 -9.84 15.56
N ARG A 710 -6.25 -9.66 15.17
CA ARG A 710 -5.79 -8.45 14.47
C ARG A 710 -6.43 -8.27 13.09
N ARG A 711 -6.58 -9.35 12.31
CA ARG A 711 -7.03 -9.28 10.91
C ARG A 711 -8.53 -9.07 10.80
N LEU A 712 -9.35 -9.75 11.61
CA LEU A 712 -10.80 -9.56 11.61
C LEU A 712 -11.19 -8.14 12.04
N ALA A 713 -10.56 -7.59 13.07
CA ALA A 713 -10.80 -6.20 13.49
C ALA A 713 -10.51 -5.18 12.38
N TRP A 714 -9.47 -5.40 11.56
CA TRP A 714 -9.17 -4.56 10.40
C TRP A 714 -10.15 -4.79 9.23
N ILE A 715 -10.53 -6.04 8.98
CA ILE A 715 -11.52 -6.39 7.94
C ILE A 715 -12.88 -5.77 8.27
N GLU A 716 -13.36 -5.83 9.50
CA GLU A 716 -14.67 -5.25 9.85
C GLU A 716 -14.67 -3.72 9.86
N LYS A 717 -13.57 -3.06 10.28
CA LYS A 717 -13.42 -1.60 10.05
C LYS A 717 -13.47 -1.28 8.55
N THR A 718 -12.82 -2.10 7.71
CA THR A 718 -12.84 -1.93 6.25
C THR A 718 -14.23 -2.21 5.67
N ARG A 719 -14.95 -3.21 6.17
CA ARG A 719 -16.31 -3.56 5.76
C ARG A 719 -17.28 -2.43 6.07
N ALA A 720 -17.20 -1.87 7.28
CA ALA A 720 -18.01 -0.73 7.69
C ALA A 720 -17.78 0.48 6.78
N ALA A 721 -16.51 0.89 6.57
CA ALA A 721 -16.17 2.03 5.71
C ALA A 721 -16.57 1.82 4.24
N VAL A 722 -16.40 0.60 3.69
CA VAL A 722 -16.82 0.26 2.32
C VAL A 722 -18.34 0.29 2.19
N ARG A 723 -19.10 -0.22 3.18
CA ARG A 723 -20.56 -0.16 3.18
C ARG A 723 -21.04 1.29 3.29
N ASP A 724 -20.55 2.05 4.26
CA ASP A 724 -20.94 3.45 4.46
C ASP A 724 -20.72 4.29 3.19
N ARG A 725 -19.52 4.25 2.61
CA ARG A 725 -19.21 4.99 1.37
C ARG A 725 -20.08 4.52 0.19
N LEU A 726 -20.06 3.23 -0.15
CA LEU A 726 -20.74 2.76 -1.36
C LEU A 726 -22.27 2.80 -1.21
N THR A 727 -22.84 2.60 -0.03
CA THR A 727 -24.29 2.75 0.17
C THR A 727 -24.73 4.22 0.06
N LYS A 728 -23.90 5.19 0.47
CA LYS A 728 -24.16 6.61 0.20
C LYS A 728 -24.10 6.93 -1.29
N GLU A 729 -23.08 6.46 -2.00
CA GLU A 729 -22.97 6.62 -3.46
C GLU A 729 -24.15 5.98 -4.21
N ILE A 730 -24.54 4.75 -3.84
CA ILE A 730 -25.70 4.05 -4.44
C ILE A 730 -26.99 4.83 -4.16
N ALA A 731 -27.25 5.24 -2.91
CA ALA A 731 -28.46 5.99 -2.56
C ALA A 731 -28.54 7.34 -3.27
N TYR A 732 -27.39 8.00 -3.51
CA TYR A 732 -27.31 9.20 -4.33
C TYR A 732 -27.72 8.91 -5.78
N TRP A 733 -27.10 7.94 -6.45
CA TRP A 733 -27.42 7.60 -7.84
C TRP A 733 -28.84 7.04 -8.03
N ASP A 734 -29.38 6.29 -7.07
CA ASP A 734 -30.78 5.87 -7.05
C ASP A 734 -31.74 7.06 -6.95
N SER A 735 -31.45 8.03 -6.07
CA SER A 735 -32.25 9.26 -5.96
C SER A 735 -32.16 10.12 -7.22
N ARG A 736 -30.96 10.28 -7.79
CA ARG A 736 -30.72 10.99 -9.05
C ARG A 736 -31.46 10.32 -10.21
N ALA A 737 -31.46 8.98 -10.29
CA ALA A 737 -32.19 8.23 -11.32
C ALA A 737 -33.71 8.49 -11.27
N GLU A 738 -34.33 8.50 -10.08
CA GLU A 738 -35.75 8.83 -9.93
C GLU A 738 -36.05 10.32 -10.18
N GLN A 739 -35.16 11.25 -9.80
CA GLN A 739 -35.27 12.67 -10.17
C GLN A 739 -35.27 12.86 -11.69
N LEU A 740 -34.29 12.27 -12.39
CA LEU A 740 -34.16 12.32 -13.84
C LEU A 740 -35.39 11.71 -14.53
N LYS A 741 -35.88 10.57 -14.04
CA LYS A 741 -37.09 9.90 -14.52
C LYS A 741 -38.35 10.77 -14.38
N LEU A 742 -38.46 11.56 -13.31
CA LEU A 742 -39.54 12.54 -13.14
C LEU A 742 -39.39 13.75 -14.09
N GLN A 743 -38.15 14.20 -14.37
CA GLN A 743 -37.90 15.26 -15.36
C GLN A 743 -38.19 14.81 -16.80
N GLU A 744 -37.81 13.57 -17.15
CA GLU A 744 -38.17 12.90 -18.41
C GLU A 744 -39.69 12.81 -18.58
N GLN A 745 -40.42 12.35 -17.55
CA GLN A 745 -41.88 12.30 -17.55
C GLN A 745 -42.54 13.69 -17.62
N ALA A 746 -41.91 14.72 -17.04
CA ALA A 746 -42.34 16.11 -17.12
C ALA A 746 -41.97 16.80 -18.45
N GLY A 747 -41.42 16.08 -19.43
CA GLY A 747 -41.13 16.61 -20.75
C GLY A 747 -39.91 17.56 -20.82
N LYS A 748 -38.95 17.42 -19.90
CA LYS A 748 -37.65 18.12 -19.91
C LYS A 748 -36.49 17.17 -20.24
N PRO A 749 -36.32 16.73 -21.50
CA PRO A 749 -35.31 15.73 -21.89
C PRO A 749 -33.90 16.36 -22.03
N ASN A 750 -33.43 17.06 -20.99
CA ASN A 750 -32.23 17.92 -21.08
C ASN A 750 -30.97 17.37 -20.38
N ALA A 751 -31.12 16.45 -19.43
CA ALA A 751 -29.95 15.82 -18.80
C ALA A 751 -29.24 14.89 -19.79
N ARG A 752 -27.90 14.94 -19.83
CA ARG A 752 -27.11 14.02 -20.67
C ARG A 752 -27.08 12.60 -20.11
N LEU A 753 -27.17 12.49 -18.79
CA LEU A 753 -27.36 11.23 -18.08
C LEU A 753 -28.86 10.96 -18.03
N ASN A 754 -29.35 9.97 -18.77
CA ASN A 754 -30.75 9.56 -18.64
C ASN A 754 -30.97 8.73 -17.37
N SER A 755 -32.22 8.62 -16.94
CA SER A 755 -32.61 7.88 -15.73
C SER A 755 -32.10 6.44 -15.71
N ARG A 756 -32.01 5.80 -16.87
CA ARG A 756 -31.50 4.44 -17.06
C ARG A 756 -29.97 4.33 -16.89
N GLU A 757 -29.21 5.36 -17.27
CA GLU A 757 -27.76 5.41 -17.07
C GLU A 757 -27.40 5.72 -15.61
N ALA A 758 -28.10 6.66 -14.98
CA ALA A 758 -28.00 6.90 -13.54
C ALA A 758 -28.31 5.60 -12.75
N ARG A 759 -29.36 4.88 -13.16
CA ARG A 759 -29.70 3.57 -12.58
C ARG A 759 -28.61 2.51 -12.83
N ALA A 760 -28.06 2.45 -14.04
CA ALA A 760 -26.98 1.51 -14.36
C ALA A 760 -25.71 1.77 -13.53
N ARG A 761 -25.42 3.01 -13.13
CA ARG A 761 -24.36 3.32 -12.15
C ARG A 761 -24.69 2.82 -10.75
N ALA A 762 -25.91 3.02 -10.27
CA ALA A 762 -26.36 2.47 -8.98
C ALA A 762 -26.21 0.93 -8.97
N ASP A 763 -26.61 0.26 -10.06
CA ASP A 763 -26.46 -1.19 -10.23
C ASP A 763 -24.97 -1.62 -10.33
N GLU A 764 -24.10 -0.88 -11.03
CA GLU A 764 -22.65 -1.17 -11.05
C GLU A 764 -22.02 -1.00 -9.66
N LEU A 765 -22.35 0.08 -8.94
CA LEU A 765 -21.86 0.34 -7.59
C LEU A 765 -22.36 -0.71 -6.60
N ALA A 766 -23.61 -1.18 -6.73
CA ALA A 766 -24.12 -2.33 -5.98
C ALA A 766 -23.33 -3.62 -6.30
N ALA A 767 -23.06 -3.90 -7.58
CA ALA A 767 -22.22 -5.02 -7.99
C ALA A 767 -20.76 -4.87 -7.53
N ARG A 768 -20.23 -3.65 -7.42
CA ARG A 768 -18.90 -3.33 -6.87
C ARG A 768 -18.86 -3.55 -5.36
N LEU A 769 -19.90 -3.14 -4.63
CA LEU A 769 -20.08 -3.39 -3.20
C LEU A 769 -20.16 -4.90 -2.92
N GLN A 770 -21.00 -5.66 -3.63
CA GLN A 770 -21.09 -7.12 -3.49
C GLN A 770 -19.75 -7.80 -3.78
N ARG A 771 -19.08 -7.46 -4.89
CA ARG A 771 -17.73 -7.99 -5.22
C ARG A 771 -16.71 -7.70 -4.12
N ARG A 772 -16.74 -6.50 -3.53
CA ARG A 772 -15.81 -6.11 -2.46
C ARG A 772 -16.12 -6.77 -1.12
N LEU A 773 -17.39 -6.97 -0.78
CA LEU A 773 -17.79 -7.74 0.41
C LEU A 773 -17.33 -9.20 0.29
N ALA A 774 -17.60 -9.86 -0.85
CA ALA A 774 -17.13 -11.23 -1.11
C ALA A 774 -15.58 -11.37 -1.23
N GLU A 775 -14.86 -10.27 -1.43
CA GLU A 775 -13.40 -10.22 -1.27
C GLU A 775 -13.00 -10.15 0.20
N LEU A 776 -13.65 -9.30 1.01
CA LEU A 776 -13.40 -9.19 2.45
C LEU A 776 -13.77 -10.47 3.20
N ASP A 777 -14.84 -11.16 2.81
CA ASP A 777 -15.24 -12.44 3.39
C ASP A 777 -14.19 -13.53 3.14
N ARG A 778 -13.64 -13.62 1.92
CA ARG A 778 -12.50 -14.52 1.64
C ARG A 778 -11.27 -14.18 2.48
N GLN A 779 -11.03 -12.90 2.75
CA GLN A 779 -9.93 -12.46 3.61
C GLN A 779 -10.15 -12.73 5.10
N ALA A 780 -11.41 -12.94 5.53
CA ALA A 780 -11.75 -13.32 6.90
C ALA A 780 -11.61 -14.84 7.14
N HIS A 781 -11.70 -15.65 6.08
CA HIS A 781 -11.50 -17.10 6.12
C HIS A 781 -10.01 -17.45 6.24
N LEU A 782 -9.49 -17.32 7.46
CA LEU A 782 -8.09 -17.62 7.81
C LEU A 782 -7.89 -19.10 8.19
N SER A 783 -6.88 -19.71 7.57
CA SER A 783 -6.35 -21.05 7.90
C SER A 783 -4.85 -20.96 8.22
N ALA A 784 -4.31 -21.97 8.90
CA ALA A 784 -2.87 -22.14 9.04
C ALA A 784 -2.39 -23.27 8.12
N SER A 785 -1.23 -23.08 7.49
CA SER A 785 -0.51 -24.20 6.87
C SER A 785 0.01 -25.13 7.97
N PRO A 786 0.21 -26.43 7.68
CA PRO A 786 1.08 -27.27 8.50
C PRO A 786 2.47 -26.61 8.63
N PRO A 787 3.13 -26.77 9.79
CA PRO A 787 4.53 -26.37 9.94
C PRO A 787 5.44 -27.33 9.17
N VAL A 788 6.56 -26.80 8.67
CA VAL A 788 7.57 -27.53 7.89
C VAL A 788 8.93 -27.32 8.53
N VAL A 789 9.71 -28.40 8.67
CA VAL A 789 11.07 -28.34 9.22
C VAL A 789 12.01 -27.70 8.19
N VAL A 790 12.61 -26.58 8.60
CA VAL A 790 13.65 -25.86 7.83
C VAL A 790 15.03 -26.47 8.10
N GLY A 791 15.26 -26.90 9.34
CA GLY A 791 16.47 -27.56 9.82
C GLY A 791 16.43 -27.78 11.33
N ALA A 792 17.54 -28.22 11.92
CA ALA A 792 17.69 -28.34 13.36
C ALA A 792 19.15 -28.06 13.80
N ALA A 793 19.36 -27.74 15.07
CA ALA A 793 20.68 -27.64 15.68
C ALA A 793 20.73 -28.47 16.97
N LEU A 794 21.72 -29.35 17.09
CA LEU A 794 22.06 -29.96 18.37
C LEU A 794 22.85 -28.92 19.19
N VAL A 795 22.27 -28.49 20.30
CA VAL A 795 22.86 -27.58 21.27
C VAL A 795 23.56 -28.42 22.34
N VAL A 796 24.87 -28.28 22.42
CA VAL A 796 25.74 -29.03 23.33
C VAL A 796 26.16 -28.11 24.47
N PRO A 797 25.93 -28.47 25.73
CA PRO A 797 26.38 -27.65 26.86
C PRO A 797 27.90 -27.75 27.01
N LEU A 798 28.53 -26.68 27.50
CA LEU A 798 29.98 -26.64 27.73
C LEU A 798 30.44 -27.76 28.68
N GLY A 799 29.64 -28.06 29.70
CA GLY A 799 29.93 -29.16 30.64
C GLY A 799 30.09 -30.52 29.97
N LEU A 800 29.26 -30.84 28.96
CA LEU A 800 29.39 -32.09 28.21
C LEU A 800 30.70 -32.14 27.39
N LEU A 801 31.12 -31.03 26.78
CA LEU A 801 32.39 -31.00 26.03
C LEU A 801 33.60 -31.22 26.94
N HIS A 802 33.62 -30.56 28.11
CA HIS A 802 34.67 -30.76 29.12
C HIS A 802 34.66 -32.20 29.67
N ALA A 803 33.48 -32.76 29.97
CA ALA A 803 33.31 -34.15 30.38
C ALA A 803 33.61 -35.19 29.27
N ILE A 804 33.64 -34.78 28.00
CA ILE A 804 34.14 -35.63 26.90
C ILE A 804 35.67 -35.57 26.84
N ARG A 805 36.28 -34.37 26.97
CA ARG A 805 37.74 -34.16 26.95
C ARG A 805 38.45 -34.66 28.22
N GLY A 806 37.71 -34.87 29.32
CA GLY A 806 38.28 -35.20 30.64
C GLY A 806 38.87 -33.97 31.35
N GLU A 807 38.49 -32.78 30.90
CA GLU A 807 38.96 -31.50 31.44
C GLU A 807 38.04 -31.04 32.57
N PRO A 808 38.56 -30.36 33.61
CA PRO A 808 37.69 -29.63 34.53
C PRO A 808 36.92 -28.56 33.76
N LEU A 809 35.69 -28.25 34.21
CA LEU A 809 35.03 -27.01 33.79
C LEU A 809 35.96 -25.81 34.05
N PRO A 810 35.95 -24.77 33.20
CA PRO A 810 36.70 -23.56 33.49
C PRO A 810 36.22 -22.99 34.82
N PRO A 811 37.12 -22.45 35.67
CA PRO A 811 36.67 -21.66 36.82
C PRO A 811 35.87 -20.47 36.27
N THR A 812 34.56 -20.47 36.51
CA THR A 812 33.74 -19.30 36.20
C THR A 812 34.12 -18.18 37.17
N ASP A 813 34.40 -16.98 36.65
CA ASP A 813 34.61 -15.73 37.45
C ASP A 813 33.32 -15.25 38.15
N THR A 814 32.41 -16.18 38.41
CA THR A 814 31.15 -16.08 39.15
C THR A 814 31.00 -17.35 39.98
N PRO A 815 30.97 -17.27 41.33
CA PRO A 815 30.65 -18.40 42.20
C PRO A 815 29.23 -18.93 41.95
N ALA A 816 28.95 -20.15 42.40
CA ALA A 816 27.65 -20.83 42.23
C ALA A 816 26.42 -20.11 42.85
N ASP A 817 26.63 -19.00 43.55
CA ASP A 817 25.59 -18.11 44.10
C ASP A 817 24.87 -17.27 43.03
N THR A 818 25.31 -17.33 41.76
CA THR A 818 24.86 -16.41 40.70
C THR A 818 23.36 -16.34 40.44
N GLN A 819 22.60 -17.45 40.53
CA GLN A 819 21.17 -17.41 40.18
C GLN A 819 20.34 -16.78 41.31
N THR A 820 20.68 -17.07 42.57
CA THR A 820 20.13 -16.37 43.75
C THR A 820 20.52 -14.90 43.76
N SER A 821 21.79 -14.60 43.45
CA SER A 821 22.33 -13.24 43.33
C SER A 821 21.66 -12.44 42.21
N ALA A 822 21.42 -13.04 41.03
CA ALA A 822 20.72 -12.42 39.91
C ALA A 822 19.24 -12.16 40.23
N ALA A 823 18.53 -13.14 40.80
CA ALA A 823 17.14 -12.95 41.23
C ALA A 823 17.02 -11.85 42.32
N ARG A 824 17.94 -11.82 43.28
CA ARG A 824 18.05 -10.75 44.29
C ARG A 824 18.33 -9.39 43.64
N ALA A 825 19.22 -9.34 42.64
CA ALA A 825 19.52 -8.13 41.90
C ALA A 825 18.29 -7.62 41.10
N ARG A 826 17.57 -8.50 40.39
CA ARG A 826 16.31 -8.14 39.70
C ARG A 826 15.27 -7.60 40.68
N ALA A 827 15.06 -8.26 41.81
CA ALA A 827 14.12 -7.81 42.83
C ALA A 827 14.46 -6.41 43.39
N ILE A 828 15.74 -6.13 43.61
CA ILE A 828 16.24 -4.80 44.02
C ILE A 828 15.95 -3.76 42.93
N VAL A 829 16.28 -4.03 41.67
CA VAL A 829 16.05 -3.11 40.55
C VAL A 829 14.55 -2.85 40.35
N MET A 830 13.70 -3.88 40.44
CA MET A 830 12.24 -3.70 40.34
C MET A 830 11.68 -2.80 41.46
N GLU A 831 12.21 -2.85 42.69
CA GLU A 831 11.74 -1.97 43.76
C GLU A 831 12.21 -0.52 43.59
N ILE A 832 13.41 -0.32 43.03
CA ILE A 832 13.91 1.00 42.63
C ILE A 832 13.08 1.59 41.49
N GLU A 833 12.76 0.81 40.46
CA GLU A 833 11.89 1.25 39.36
C GLU A 833 10.50 1.68 39.87
N ARG A 834 9.92 0.97 40.83
CA ARG A 834 8.66 1.36 41.50
C ARG A 834 8.80 2.66 42.28
N SER A 835 9.87 2.84 43.06
CA SER A 835 10.06 4.05 43.87
C SER A 835 10.33 5.30 43.03
N LEU A 836 10.88 5.13 41.82
CA LEU A 836 10.99 6.16 40.79
C LEU A 836 9.68 6.44 40.02
N GLY A 837 8.61 5.70 40.30
CA GLY A 837 7.27 5.90 39.72
C GLY A 837 7.01 5.17 38.39
N TYR A 838 7.76 4.11 38.10
CA TYR A 838 7.58 3.26 36.92
C TYR A 838 6.88 1.94 37.28
N GLU A 839 6.39 1.22 36.26
CA GLU A 839 5.69 -0.06 36.37
C GLU A 839 6.57 -1.21 35.80
N PRO A 840 7.44 -1.84 36.61
CA PRO A 840 8.36 -2.89 36.18
C PRO A 840 7.74 -4.30 36.19
N VAL A 841 8.08 -5.09 35.17
CA VAL A 841 7.68 -6.49 34.97
C VAL A 841 8.91 -7.34 34.65
N ASP A 842 9.14 -8.43 35.39
CA ASP A 842 10.21 -9.40 35.10
C ASP A 842 9.91 -10.14 33.78
N ARG A 843 10.94 -10.28 32.95
CA ARG A 843 10.96 -10.88 31.60
C ARG A 843 12.15 -11.83 31.41
N GLU A 844 12.96 -12.11 32.43
CA GLU A 844 14.09 -13.05 32.34
C GLU A 844 13.68 -14.42 31.78
N PRO A 845 12.53 -15.03 32.16
CA PRO A 845 12.10 -16.31 31.60
C PRO A 845 11.84 -16.27 30.08
N GLU A 846 11.56 -15.08 29.53
CA GLU A 846 11.41 -14.85 28.08
C GLU A 846 12.75 -14.62 27.37
N LYS A 847 13.88 -14.44 28.08
CA LYS A 847 15.25 -14.21 27.57
C LYS A 847 15.37 -13.22 26.40
N LEU A 848 14.69 -12.07 26.51
CA LEU A 848 14.53 -11.10 25.41
C LEU A 848 15.77 -10.23 25.11
N GLY A 849 16.91 -10.48 25.77
CA GLY A 849 18.06 -9.58 25.81
C GLY A 849 17.90 -8.41 26.79
N TYR A 850 16.91 -8.52 27.68
CA TYR A 850 16.68 -7.70 28.85
C TYR A 850 15.92 -8.52 29.90
N ASP A 851 16.15 -8.22 31.18
CA ASP A 851 15.53 -8.87 32.35
C ASP A 851 14.20 -8.23 32.76
N ILE A 852 14.05 -6.91 32.62
CA ILE A 852 12.87 -6.16 33.12
C ILE A 852 12.35 -5.23 32.03
N GLU A 853 11.04 -5.26 31.80
CA GLU A 853 10.31 -4.23 31.05
C GLU A 853 9.71 -3.23 32.05
N SER A 854 10.10 -1.96 32.00
CA SER A 854 9.66 -0.94 32.96
C SER A 854 8.94 0.20 32.27
N ARG A 855 7.64 0.32 32.52
CA ARG A 855 6.73 1.23 31.83
C ARG A 855 6.60 2.57 32.56
N ASP A 856 6.67 3.68 31.83
CA ASP A 856 6.35 5.00 32.36
C ASP A 856 4.85 5.29 32.19
N PRO A 857 4.03 5.29 33.26
CA PRO A 857 2.59 5.52 33.15
C PRO A 857 2.23 6.94 32.66
N ARG A 858 3.18 7.90 32.73
CA ARG A 858 2.97 9.30 32.29
C ARG A 858 3.07 9.48 30.77
N THR A 859 4.01 8.80 30.12
CA THR A 859 4.27 8.96 28.68
C THR A 859 3.89 7.74 27.83
N GLY A 860 3.66 6.58 28.45
CA GLY A 860 3.40 5.32 27.76
C GLY A 860 4.63 4.72 27.06
N ARG A 861 5.84 5.15 27.45
CA ARG A 861 7.11 4.57 26.99
C ARG A 861 7.53 3.36 27.84
N LEU A 862 8.33 2.49 27.24
CA LEU A 862 8.97 1.34 27.89
C LEU A 862 10.49 1.53 28.00
N ARG A 863 11.04 1.31 29.19
CA ARG A 863 12.47 1.12 29.44
C ARG A 863 12.79 -0.39 29.47
N PHE A 864 13.97 -0.76 29.00
CA PHE A 864 14.44 -2.15 28.93
C PHE A 864 15.67 -2.29 29.80
N LEU A 865 15.58 -2.99 30.93
CA LEU A 865 16.67 -3.11 31.89
C LEU A 865 17.25 -4.52 31.89
N GLU A 866 18.57 -4.61 31.74
CA GLU A 866 19.37 -5.84 31.89
C GLU A 866 20.09 -5.79 33.23
N VAL A 867 19.95 -6.81 34.08
CA VAL A 867 20.32 -6.74 35.50
C VAL A 867 21.46 -7.70 35.83
N LYS A 868 22.63 -7.14 36.13
CA LYS A 868 23.82 -7.93 36.47
C LYS A 868 24.24 -7.69 37.92
N GLY A 869 23.96 -8.67 38.77
CA GLY A 869 24.52 -8.75 40.13
C GLY A 869 26.01 -9.12 40.11
N ARG A 870 26.86 -8.39 40.84
CA ARG A 870 28.30 -8.68 41.03
C ARG A 870 28.76 -8.28 42.43
N VAL A 871 29.77 -8.96 42.95
CA VAL A 871 30.49 -8.52 44.16
C VAL A 871 31.37 -7.31 43.85
N ALA A 872 31.61 -6.46 44.85
CA ALA A 872 32.53 -5.33 44.74
C ALA A 872 33.92 -5.77 44.24
N GLY A 873 34.54 -4.97 43.37
CA GLY A 873 35.87 -5.25 42.85
C GLY A 873 35.99 -6.40 41.83
N ALA A 874 34.88 -6.98 41.35
CA ALA A 874 34.90 -7.96 40.26
C ALA A 874 35.67 -7.42 39.02
N PRO A 875 36.47 -8.24 38.29
CA PRO A 875 37.32 -7.73 37.21
C PRO A 875 36.53 -7.35 35.94
N SER A 876 35.52 -8.14 35.60
CA SER A 876 34.79 -8.02 34.33
C SER A 876 33.33 -8.43 34.44
N LEU A 877 32.54 -7.92 33.50
CA LEU A 877 31.15 -8.25 33.28
C LEU A 877 30.95 -8.84 31.88
N THR A 878 30.46 -10.08 31.83
CA THR A 878 30.04 -10.74 30.59
C THR A 878 28.63 -10.29 30.21
N VAL A 879 28.46 -9.91 28.94
CA VAL A 879 27.19 -9.49 28.34
C VAL A 879 26.95 -10.38 27.12
N THR A 880 25.74 -10.93 26.95
CA THR A 880 25.45 -11.80 25.79
C THR A 880 25.30 -11.01 24.50
N ARG A 881 25.39 -11.71 23.36
CA ARG A 881 25.14 -11.11 22.05
C ARG A 881 23.73 -10.54 21.97
N ASN A 882 22.71 -11.29 22.43
CA ASN A 882 21.32 -10.86 22.39
C ASN A 882 21.08 -9.57 23.20
N GLU A 883 21.69 -9.45 24.39
CA GLU A 883 21.68 -8.22 25.21
C GLU A 883 22.23 -7.00 24.45
N ILE A 884 23.43 -7.14 23.85
CA ILE A 884 24.06 -6.04 23.09
C ILE A 884 23.18 -5.62 21.90
N LEU A 885 22.59 -6.57 21.18
CA LEU A 885 21.78 -6.29 19.99
C LEU A 885 20.46 -5.59 20.34
N THR A 886 19.79 -6.01 21.42
CA THR A 886 18.58 -5.34 21.93
C THR A 886 18.90 -3.94 22.47
N SER A 887 20.05 -3.76 23.13
CA SER A 887 20.54 -2.45 23.55
C SER A 887 20.75 -1.49 22.38
N LEU A 888 21.43 -1.94 21.32
CA LEU A 888 21.66 -1.13 20.11
C LEU A 888 20.36 -0.85 19.31
N ASN A 889 19.26 -1.56 19.58
CA ASN A 889 17.95 -1.27 18.96
C ASN A 889 17.20 -0.15 19.67
N LYS A 890 17.44 0.00 20.98
CA LYS A 890 16.81 0.99 21.87
C LYS A 890 17.87 1.69 22.74
N PRO A 891 18.88 2.34 22.15
CA PRO A 891 20.04 2.85 22.90
C PRO A 891 19.68 3.86 23.99
N ASP A 892 18.58 4.60 23.81
CA ASP A 892 18.12 5.65 24.73
C ASP A 892 17.16 5.12 25.81
N ASP A 893 16.46 4.02 25.53
CA ASP A 893 15.48 3.41 26.42
C ASP A 893 16.04 2.14 27.14
N TYR A 894 17.24 1.68 26.77
CA TYR A 894 17.92 0.51 27.35
C TYR A 894 18.94 0.90 28.44
N ILE A 895 18.88 0.20 29.57
CA ILE A 895 19.73 0.43 30.74
C ILE A 895 20.40 -0.88 31.14
N LEU A 896 21.73 -0.87 31.29
CA LEU A 896 22.42 -1.92 32.03
C LEU A 896 22.43 -1.53 33.51
N ALA A 897 21.67 -2.26 34.33
CA ALA A 897 21.56 -2.04 35.77
C ALA A 897 22.49 -3.01 36.51
N ILE A 898 23.57 -2.47 37.08
CA ILE A 898 24.53 -3.25 37.86
C ILE A 898 24.15 -3.15 39.34
N VAL A 899 24.02 -4.29 40.01
CA VAL A 899 23.87 -4.38 41.47
C VAL A 899 25.19 -4.85 42.06
N GLU A 900 25.91 -3.94 42.69
CA GLU A 900 27.16 -4.17 43.40
C GLU A 900 26.85 -4.60 44.83
N PHE A 901 27.16 -5.85 45.18
CA PHE A 901 27.05 -6.36 46.55
C PHE A 901 28.35 -6.12 47.33
N LEU A 902 28.21 -5.59 48.54
CA LEU A 902 29.32 -5.24 49.45
C LEU A 902 29.53 -6.34 50.50
N ASP A 903 30.73 -6.39 51.10
CA ASP A 903 31.13 -7.43 52.07
C ASP A 903 30.31 -7.42 53.38
N ASP A 904 29.63 -6.31 53.68
CA ASP A 904 28.70 -6.15 54.81
C ASP A 904 27.27 -6.65 54.50
N GLY A 905 27.02 -7.15 53.29
CA GLY A 905 25.71 -7.60 52.81
C GLY A 905 24.80 -6.49 52.28
N ALA A 906 25.24 -5.22 52.36
CA ALA A 906 24.58 -4.10 51.69
C ALA A 906 24.83 -4.14 50.16
N HIS A 907 24.21 -3.21 49.44
CA HIS A 907 24.32 -3.14 47.99
C HIS A 907 24.27 -1.70 47.48
N ARG A 908 24.82 -1.49 46.28
CA ARG A 908 24.71 -0.26 45.49
C ARG A 908 24.16 -0.59 44.12
N VAL A 909 23.39 0.32 43.54
CA VAL A 909 22.79 0.13 42.21
C VAL A 909 23.26 1.24 41.30
N HIS A 910 23.75 0.82 40.13
CA HIS A 910 24.47 1.65 39.18
C HIS A 910 23.81 1.49 37.81
N TYR A 911 23.24 2.57 37.25
CA TYR A 911 22.54 2.55 35.97
C TYR A 911 23.46 3.06 34.85
N ILE A 912 23.65 2.26 33.80
CA ILE A 912 24.47 2.64 32.64
C ILE A 912 23.55 2.74 31.42
N ARG A 913 23.28 3.99 31.00
CA ARG A 913 22.51 4.33 29.80
C ARG A 913 23.43 4.28 28.56
N ARG A 914 22.90 3.90 27.39
CA ARG A 914 23.69 3.62 26.16
C ARG A 914 24.94 2.75 26.44
N PRO A 915 24.81 1.58 27.11
CA PRO A 915 25.96 0.84 27.62
C PRO A 915 26.93 0.39 26.52
N PHE A 916 26.41 -0.01 25.36
CA PHE A 916 27.19 -0.50 24.21
C PHE A 916 27.06 0.42 22.99
N GLN A 917 28.07 0.42 22.12
CA GLN A 917 28.19 1.34 20.97
C GLN A 917 28.65 0.67 19.67
N ARG A 918 28.82 -0.67 19.66
CA ARG A 918 29.29 -1.45 18.51
C ARG A 918 28.65 -2.83 18.54
N GLU A 919 28.28 -3.33 17.36
CA GLU A 919 27.81 -4.68 17.15
C GLU A 919 28.93 -5.71 17.42
N PRO A 920 28.60 -6.89 17.98
CA PRO A 920 29.50 -8.04 18.00
C PRO A 920 29.55 -8.73 16.63
N ASP A 921 30.74 -9.22 16.27
CA ASP A 921 30.98 -10.01 15.05
C ASP A 921 30.06 -11.23 14.95
N PHE A 922 29.81 -11.72 13.73
CA PHE A 922 28.76 -12.72 13.50
C PHE A 922 28.95 -14.05 14.28
N GLY A 923 30.19 -14.40 14.61
CA GLY A 923 30.54 -15.60 15.40
C GLY A 923 30.66 -15.38 16.92
N VAL A 924 30.43 -14.16 17.42
CA VAL A 924 30.62 -13.82 18.84
C VAL A 924 29.31 -14.04 19.62
N THR A 925 29.41 -14.80 20.71
CA THR A 925 28.31 -15.22 21.61
C THR A 925 28.12 -14.30 22.80
N SER A 926 29.21 -13.70 23.29
CA SER A 926 29.23 -12.76 24.41
C SER A 926 30.49 -11.89 24.37
N VAL A 927 30.48 -10.78 25.10
CA VAL A 927 31.61 -9.86 25.23
C VAL A 927 31.87 -9.57 26.71
N ASN A 928 33.14 -9.64 27.11
CA ASN A 928 33.59 -9.27 28.45
C ASN A 928 34.00 -7.78 28.47
N TYR A 929 33.34 -6.99 29.31
CA TYR A 929 33.65 -5.59 29.57
C TYR A 929 34.34 -5.43 30.93
N SER A 930 35.27 -4.47 31.07
CA SER A 930 35.87 -4.17 32.37
C SER A 930 34.84 -3.56 33.31
N PHE A 931 34.69 -4.13 34.51
CA PHE A 931 33.70 -3.70 35.49
C PHE A 931 33.95 -2.26 35.95
N ALA A 932 35.21 -1.90 36.22
CA ALA A 932 35.60 -0.54 36.58
C ALA A 932 35.32 0.50 35.48
N GLN A 933 35.48 0.14 34.20
CA GLN A 933 35.16 1.04 33.08
C GLN A 933 33.65 1.22 32.88
N LEU A 934 32.84 0.22 33.25
CA LEU A 934 31.39 0.32 33.27
C LEU A 934 30.92 1.21 34.43
N LEU A 935 31.41 1.00 35.65
CA LEU A 935 31.08 1.84 36.81
C LEU A 935 31.52 3.30 36.63
N ALA A 936 32.65 3.57 35.97
CA ALA A 936 33.08 4.93 35.61
C ALA A 936 32.15 5.65 34.61
N ARG A 937 31.16 4.96 34.05
CA ARG A 937 30.10 5.49 33.18
C ARG A 937 28.70 5.38 33.80
N ALA A 938 28.59 4.97 35.06
CA ALA A 938 27.31 4.75 35.72
C ALA A 938 26.78 6.02 36.39
N GLU A 939 25.45 6.15 36.37
CA GLU A 939 24.68 7.16 37.08
C GLU A 939 23.86 6.47 38.21
N PRO A 940 23.50 7.18 39.28
CA PRO A 940 22.50 6.67 40.22
C PRO A 940 21.14 6.47 39.52
N PRO A 941 20.28 5.55 39.99
CA PRO A 941 18.96 5.33 39.39
C PRO A 941 18.10 6.60 39.33
N ALA A 942 17.56 6.87 38.14
CA ALA A 942 16.75 8.04 37.78
C ALA A 942 15.90 7.78 36.52
#